data_AF-A0A934P049-F1
#
_entry.id   AF-A0A934P049-F1
#
_cell.length_a   1.000
_cell.length_b   1.000
_cell.length_c   1.000
_cell.angle_alpha   90.00
_cell.angle_beta   90.00
_cell.angle_gamma   90.00
#
_symmetry.space_group_name_H-M   'P 1'
#
loop_
_entity.id
_entity.type
_entity.pdbx_description
1 polymer ?
#
loop_
_entity_poly.entity_id
_entity_poly.type
_entity_poly.pdbx_seq_one_letter_code
_entity_poly.pdbx_strand_id
1 'polypeptide(L)'
;MTIAVDHLVVAVRDLDRAMLEFRAAGVTVTPGPKTNAVIPCSDGAHLELVSYGSSTLGSAIRLLAKAPGLQPLLGGGKSPADRRIADGLANSTGLIALVLRVDDLDERLAALRANGFTADDPTELPQDGTDAPTRIATPDDPTLPLLIEAGGTRRTEATGPGITRLTIISDDRGRTGRGLQILLGEPSDGEWRLGQTAITVDEGPVDSRLPRLRARLTGPLPPTAYSMGLSNLATDPGDAVVERLARALRMETVSYEDPADCVDDPFVELGEHLEESFPLVHATLKLQKFGHSRLYTWPGAESNRAAGLFLAHMDVVPVDDRARWTHPPFAGVVDDEFIWGRGAIDDKSRVLAWLEAIELALADGVTPRSTVYFAFGHDEEIGGENGAEQIAEHFRRNGIRPDFLLDEGGVVTRGVVDGVDRPVASIMLGEKGFATVALSTDDIGGHSSMPPKQTAVGRIARAVAALQDTPMPLRMTPVVLDMTKRLAPFMTEPRRTLLGSADRLGAVITRILTSRPQTEALVRTTTAPTVIRGGVKANVLPQHAEALVNFRILQGDTVDGVLAHCRDVIADDRVTVQLAPGMRAEPSPLTSSDDPAFTLVAEIVRDLIPDVAITTGLVPGATDARHYNDVAKARINFAPIIVDQADLERIHGANERISRENYGRLIRFDRHLIDRI
;
A
#
# COMPACT_ATOMS: atom_id res chain seq x y z
N MET A 1 19.67 -12.47 5.70
CA MET A 1 19.85 -12.12 4.27
C MET A 1 21.29 -12.39 3.87
N THR A 2 21.59 -12.60 2.59
CA THR A 2 22.96 -12.73 2.08
C THR A 2 23.18 -11.68 1.01
N ILE A 3 24.19 -10.82 1.17
CA ILE A 3 24.48 -9.71 0.25
C ILE A 3 25.84 -10.00 -0.42
N ALA A 4 25.94 -9.72 -1.72
CA ALA A 4 27.21 -9.72 -2.45
C ALA A 4 27.72 -8.27 -2.56
N VAL A 5 29.01 -8.06 -2.30
CA VAL A 5 29.65 -6.73 -2.33
C VAL A 5 31.01 -6.82 -3.03
N ASP A 6 31.32 -5.85 -3.89
CA ASP A 6 32.60 -5.81 -4.61
C ASP A 6 33.77 -5.33 -3.72
N HIS A 7 33.46 -4.54 -2.68
CA HIS A 7 34.42 -4.06 -1.69
C HIS A 7 33.76 -3.93 -0.32
N LEU A 8 34.44 -4.42 0.73
CA LEU A 8 34.02 -4.34 2.13
C LEU A 8 35.16 -3.78 2.99
N VAL A 9 34.90 -2.84 3.89
CA VAL A 9 35.93 -2.20 4.73
C VAL A 9 35.66 -2.48 6.21
N VAL A 10 36.66 -3.05 6.91
CA VAL A 10 36.56 -3.45 8.32
C VAL A 10 37.70 -2.82 9.12
N ALA A 11 37.36 -1.95 10.06
CA ALA A 11 38.35 -1.34 10.95
C ALA A 11 38.65 -2.26 12.14
N VAL A 12 39.93 -2.64 12.26
CA VAL A 12 40.47 -3.56 13.27
C VAL A 12 41.44 -2.82 14.18
N ARG A 13 41.45 -3.15 15.49
CA ARG A 13 42.25 -2.40 16.46
C ARG A 13 43.73 -2.63 16.23
N ASP A 14 44.14 -3.88 16.28
CA ASP A 14 45.48 -4.31 15.93
C ASP A 14 45.43 -4.99 14.56
N LEU A 15 46.02 -4.34 13.56
CA LEU A 15 46.01 -4.83 12.18
C LEU A 15 47.02 -5.97 12.00
N ASP A 16 48.16 -5.95 12.68
CA ASP A 16 49.13 -7.04 12.61
C ASP A 16 48.53 -8.31 13.23
N ARG A 17 47.83 -8.17 14.37
CA ARG A 17 47.05 -9.25 14.98
C ARG A 17 45.93 -9.74 14.06
N ALA A 18 45.09 -8.85 13.51
CA ALA A 18 44.00 -9.25 12.63
C ALA A 18 44.52 -9.96 11.35
N MET A 19 45.57 -9.43 10.73
CA MET A 19 46.24 -10.07 9.60
C MET A 19 46.81 -11.45 9.97
N LEU A 20 47.30 -11.63 11.19
CA LEU A 20 47.82 -12.91 11.69
C LEU A 20 46.69 -13.91 11.99
N GLU A 21 45.56 -13.45 12.55
CA GLU A 21 44.36 -14.26 12.77
C GLU A 21 43.74 -14.73 11.43
N PHE A 22 43.58 -13.84 10.44
CA PHE A 22 43.13 -14.22 9.09
C PHE A 22 44.11 -15.17 8.37
N ARG A 23 45.44 -14.97 8.51
CA ARG A 23 46.44 -15.89 7.96
C ARG A 23 46.44 -17.26 8.66
N ALA A 24 46.16 -17.30 9.96
CA ALA A 24 46.01 -18.55 10.71
C ALA A 24 44.75 -19.33 10.28
N ALA A 25 43.69 -18.61 9.85
CA ALA A 25 42.53 -19.18 9.19
C ALA A 25 42.78 -19.60 7.71
N GLY A 26 44.00 -19.47 7.19
CA GLY A 26 44.37 -19.85 5.81
C GLY A 26 44.07 -18.79 4.74
N VAL A 27 43.55 -17.62 5.13
CA VAL A 27 43.19 -16.54 4.19
C VAL A 27 44.44 -15.83 3.68
N THR A 28 44.47 -15.51 2.39
CA THR A 28 45.54 -14.70 1.78
C THR A 28 45.34 -13.22 2.13
N VAL A 29 46.25 -12.66 2.93
CA VAL A 29 46.18 -11.27 3.38
C VAL A 29 47.39 -10.48 2.87
N THR A 30 47.16 -9.58 1.91
CA THR A 30 48.17 -8.71 1.30
C THR A 30 48.26 -7.39 2.07
N PRO A 31 49.38 -7.06 2.75
CA PRO A 31 49.52 -5.77 3.41
C PRO A 31 49.52 -4.62 2.40
N GLY A 32 48.77 -3.56 2.70
CA GLY A 32 48.83 -2.29 2.01
C GLY A 32 49.95 -1.39 2.54
N PRO A 33 50.09 -0.15 2.03
CA PRO A 33 51.32 0.63 2.20
C PRO A 33 51.69 1.03 3.64
N LYS A 34 50.71 1.25 4.53
CA LYS A 34 50.96 1.75 5.90
C LYS A 34 49.99 1.25 6.98
N THR A 35 48.68 1.23 6.73
CA THR A 35 47.67 0.90 7.77
C THR A 35 46.41 0.21 7.26
N ASN A 36 46.51 -0.43 6.11
CA ASN A 36 45.47 -1.26 5.53
C ASN A 36 46.06 -2.62 5.12
N ALA A 37 45.21 -3.63 5.01
CA ALA A 37 45.56 -4.92 4.40
C ALA A 37 44.37 -5.45 3.61
N VAL A 38 44.62 -5.89 2.38
CA VAL A 38 43.59 -6.33 1.44
C VAL A 38 43.57 -7.85 1.36
N ILE A 39 42.38 -8.42 1.50
CA ILE A 39 42.05 -9.82 1.29
C ILE A 39 41.33 -9.90 -0.08
N PRO A 40 42.00 -10.36 -1.15
CA PRO A 40 41.37 -10.51 -2.46
C PRO A 40 40.50 -11.76 -2.52
N CYS A 41 39.29 -11.63 -3.07
CA CYS A 41 38.36 -12.73 -3.30
C CYS A 41 38.56 -13.34 -4.71
N SER A 42 38.16 -14.60 -4.89
CA SER A 42 38.39 -15.36 -6.14
C SER A 42 37.52 -14.93 -7.33
N ASP A 43 36.54 -14.05 -7.09
CA ASP A 43 35.63 -13.43 -8.04
C ASP A 43 36.03 -11.98 -8.40
N GLY A 44 37.09 -11.44 -7.79
CA GLY A 44 37.55 -10.06 -7.98
C GLY A 44 37.00 -9.06 -6.96
N ALA A 45 36.14 -9.48 -6.02
CA ALA A 45 35.81 -8.67 -4.86
C ALA A 45 37.00 -8.58 -3.88
N HIS A 46 36.92 -7.71 -2.88
CA HIS A 46 37.95 -7.59 -1.84
C HIS A 46 37.41 -7.13 -0.48
N LEU A 47 38.13 -7.52 0.57
CA LEU A 47 37.93 -7.07 1.95
C LEU A 47 39.18 -6.29 2.40
N GLU A 48 39.01 -5.01 2.75
CA GLU A 48 40.07 -4.15 3.27
C GLU A 48 39.98 -4.03 4.80
N LEU A 49 40.98 -4.56 5.50
CA LEU A 49 41.20 -4.38 6.93
C LEU A 49 41.92 -3.05 7.17
N VAL A 50 41.50 -2.23 8.14
CA VAL A 50 42.12 -0.91 8.42
C VAL A 50 42.49 -0.76 9.91
N SER A 51 43.74 -0.39 10.21
CA SER A 51 44.29 -0.31 11.57
C SER A 51 43.84 0.91 12.36
N TYR A 52 43.14 0.72 13.50
CA TYR A 52 42.72 1.83 14.38
C TYR A 52 43.46 2.01 15.70
N GLY A 53 44.29 1.05 16.12
CA GLY A 53 45.20 1.18 17.26
C GLY A 53 46.53 1.85 16.90
N SER A 54 46.95 1.78 15.64
CA SER A 54 48.05 2.62 15.13
C SER A 54 47.58 4.06 14.92
N SER A 55 48.53 4.98 14.74
CA SER A 55 48.28 6.43 14.66
C SER A 55 47.44 6.90 13.46
N THR A 56 46.90 5.98 12.64
CA THR A 56 46.55 6.25 11.24
C THR A 56 45.10 5.93 10.82
N LEU A 57 44.29 5.09 11.49
CA LEU A 57 42.87 5.47 11.65
C LEU A 57 42.75 6.65 12.62
N GLY A 58 43.74 6.81 13.50
CA GLY A 58 44.04 8.12 14.10
C GLY A 58 44.13 9.21 13.03
N SER A 59 44.71 8.95 11.85
CA SER A 59 44.72 9.90 10.71
C SER A 59 43.42 9.91 9.90
N ALA A 60 42.68 8.81 9.75
CA ALA A 60 41.39 8.82 9.04
C ALA A 60 40.28 9.54 9.84
N ILE A 61 40.19 9.28 11.15
CA ILE A 61 39.31 10.02 12.07
C ILE A 61 39.82 11.46 12.26
N ARG A 62 41.15 11.70 12.26
CA ARG A 62 41.70 13.08 12.13
C ARG A 62 41.66 13.62 10.70
N LEU A 63 41.12 12.93 9.70
CA LEU A 63 40.84 13.52 8.39
C LEU A 63 39.48 14.23 8.49
N LEU A 64 38.48 13.49 9.00
CA LEU A 64 37.19 14.04 9.43
C LEU A 64 37.35 15.15 10.49
N ALA A 65 38.24 14.96 11.47
CA ALA A 65 38.50 15.93 12.55
C ALA A 65 39.71 16.87 12.31
N LYS A 66 40.05 17.20 11.05
CA LYS A 66 41.01 18.27 10.70
C LYS A 66 40.50 19.28 9.65
N ALA A 67 39.19 19.45 9.52
CA ALA A 67 38.68 20.71 8.98
C ALA A 67 39.32 21.89 9.76
N PRO A 68 40.00 22.84 9.10
CA PRO A 68 40.87 23.81 9.78
C PRO A 68 40.08 24.93 10.46
N GLY A 69 39.61 24.69 11.68
CA GLY A 69 38.89 25.70 12.48
C GLY A 69 38.85 25.52 14.00
N LEU A 70 39.02 24.30 14.53
CA LEU A 70 38.80 24.00 15.96
C LEU A 70 39.97 23.27 16.63
N GLN A 71 41.02 24.02 16.98
CA GLN A 71 42.13 23.54 17.84
C GLN A 71 42.38 24.41 19.10
N PRO A 72 41.35 24.61 19.94
CA PRO A 72 41.64 24.60 21.38
C PRO A 72 40.64 23.78 22.22
N LEU A 73 41.22 23.04 23.18
CA LEU A 73 40.60 22.36 24.33
C LEU A 73 39.89 21.01 24.07
N LEU A 74 40.29 20.03 24.88
CA LEU A 74 39.68 18.70 25.02
C LEU A 74 38.39 18.82 25.85
N GLY A 75 37.30 19.33 25.27
CA GLY A 75 36.02 19.44 25.98
C GLY A 75 34.82 19.87 25.13
N GLY A 76 33.82 18.99 25.01
CA GLY A 76 32.51 19.27 24.41
C GLY A 76 32.44 19.06 22.89
N GLY A 77 31.74 18.01 22.45
CA GLY A 77 31.60 17.64 21.03
C GLY A 77 30.73 18.62 20.23
N LYS A 78 31.21 19.04 19.06
CA LYS A 78 30.57 20.08 18.23
C LYS A 78 30.28 19.73 16.77
N SER A 79 30.95 18.75 16.14
CA SER A 79 30.50 18.25 14.83
C SER A 79 29.45 17.13 14.98
N PRO A 80 28.59 16.91 13.97
CA PRO A 80 27.68 15.76 13.95
C PRO A 80 28.45 14.43 13.89
N ALA A 81 29.52 14.38 13.09
CA ALA A 81 30.40 13.23 12.95
C ALA A 81 31.02 12.79 14.29
N ASP A 82 31.55 13.74 15.08
CA ASP A 82 32.14 13.45 16.40
C ASP A 82 31.12 12.83 17.35
N ARG A 83 29.86 13.27 17.32
CA ARG A 83 28.78 12.69 18.15
C ARG A 83 28.44 11.28 17.68
N ARG A 84 28.16 11.11 16.38
CA ARG A 84 27.82 9.82 15.75
C ARG A 84 28.91 8.76 15.99
N ILE A 85 30.19 9.17 15.98
CA ILE A 85 31.34 8.33 16.30
C ILE A 85 31.47 8.07 17.82
N ALA A 86 31.36 9.10 18.66
CA ALA A 86 31.47 8.97 20.11
C ALA A 86 30.37 8.09 20.72
N ASP A 87 29.13 8.26 20.28
CA ASP A 87 27.97 7.48 20.77
C ASP A 87 28.07 6.01 20.33
N GLY A 88 28.52 5.74 19.09
CA GLY A 88 28.76 4.37 18.61
C GLY A 88 29.90 3.65 19.33
N LEU A 89 30.96 4.38 19.71
CA LEU A 89 32.07 3.84 20.50
C LEU A 89 31.72 3.67 21.99
N ALA A 90 30.98 4.61 22.58
CA ALA A 90 30.57 4.55 23.98
C ALA A 90 29.62 3.38 24.28
N ASN A 91 28.71 3.08 23.35
CA ASN A 91 27.74 1.99 23.50
C ASN A 91 28.30 0.60 23.12
N SER A 92 29.56 0.50 22.68
CA SER A 92 30.24 -0.76 22.33
C SER A 92 29.58 -1.61 21.24
N THR A 93 28.66 -1.04 20.45
CA THR A 93 27.93 -1.74 19.37
C THR A 93 28.69 -1.81 18.04
N GLY A 94 29.83 -1.12 17.96
CA GLY A 94 30.43 -0.74 16.69
C GLY A 94 29.64 0.39 16.00
N LEU A 95 30.26 1.01 15.00
CA LEU A 95 29.63 1.99 14.11
C LEU A 95 29.42 1.34 12.74
N ILE A 96 28.22 1.50 12.19
CA ILE A 96 27.97 1.36 10.75
C ILE A 96 27.68 2.75 10.21
N ALA A 97 28.61 3.25 9.39
CA ALA A 97 28.36 4.39 8.53
C ALA A 97 28.04 3.86 7.12
N LEU A 98 26.88 4.24 6.59
CA LEU A 98 26.57 4.06 5.17
C LEU A 98 27.29 5.17 4.39
N VAL A 99 27.93 4.80 3.30
CA VAL A 99 28.73 5.72 2.48
C VAL A 99 28.25 5.63 1.03
N LEU A 100 27.74 6.74 0.54
CA LEU A 100 27.24 6.92 -0.82
C LEU A 100 28.29 7.67 -1.64
N ARG A 101 28.77 7.04 -2.72
CA ARG A 101 29.62 7.72 -3.70
C ARG A 101 28.74 8.57 -4.63
N VAL A 102 29.20 9.79 -4.91
CA VAL A 102 28.60 10.74 -5.87
C VAL A 102 29.66 11.23 -6.85
N ASP A 103 29.23 11.84 -7.95
CA ASP A 103 30.10 12.30 -9.03
C ASP A 103 30.16 13.84 -9.17
N ASP A 104 29.21 14.55 -8.55
CA ASP A 104 29.28 15.97 -8.17
C ASP A 104 28.74 16.09 -6.73
N LEU A 105 29.55 16.57 -5.80
CA LEU A 105 29.18 16.71 -4.38
C LEU A 105 28.41 18.00 -4.08
N ASP A 106 28.66 19.08 -4.81
CA ASP A 106 28.08 20.39 -4.56
C ASP A 106 26.61 20.43 -5.02
N GLU A 107 26.30 19.82 -6.17
CA GLU A 107 24.93 19.60 -6.66
C GLU A 107 24.12 18.75 -5.66
N ARG A 108 24.72 17.70 -5.11
CA ARG A 108 24.06 16.78 -4.14
C ARG A 108 23.85 17.44 -2.78
N LEU A 109 24.75 18.30 -2.33
CA LEU A 109 24.54 19.11 -1.13
C LEU A 109 23.51 20.22 -1.33
N ALA A 110 23.48 20.86 -2.51
CA ALA A 110 22.43 21.82 -2.85
C ALA A 110 21.04 21.16 -2.82
N ALA A 111 20.92 19.94 -3.36
CA ALA A 111 19.69 19.15 -3.31
C ALA A 111 19.27 18.79 -1.86
N LEU A 112 20.21 18.31 -1.01
CA LEU A 112 19.91 18.04 0.40
C LEU A 112 19.44 19.29 1.16
N ARG A 113 20.15 20.40 0.98
CA ARG A 113 19.86 21.69 1.64
C ARG A 113 18.52 22.28 1.17
N ALA A 114 18.14 22.09 -0.10
CA ALA A 114 16.82 22.47 -0.61
C ALA A 114 15.67 21.65 0.00
N ASN A 115 15.93 20.40 0.40
CA ASN A 115 14.97 19.52 1.08
C ASN A 115 15.02 19.66 2.62
N GLY A 116 15.57 20.76 3.14
CA GLY A 116 15.59 21.07 4.58
C GLY A 116 16.65 20.33 5.40
N PHE A 117 17.46 19.46 4.80
CA PHE A 117 18.53 18.75 5.50
C PHE A 117 19.79 19.61 5.63
N THR A 118 20.26 19.79 6.86
CA THR A 118 21.57 20.39 7.13
C THR A 118 22.68 19.34 6.98
N ALA A 119 23.80 19.79 6.43
CA ALA A 119 25.00 18.99 6.20
C ALA A 119 26.22 19.92 6.22
N ASP A 120 27.37 19.40 6.63
CA ASP A 120 28.64 20.15 6.60
C ASP A 120 29.04 20.56 5.16
N ASP A 121 30.04 21.46 5.06
CA ASP A 121 30.60 21.84 3.76
C ASP A 121 31.72 20.85 3.34
N PRO A 122 31.89 20.59 2.03
CA PRO A 122 32.83 19.60 1.52
C PRO A 122 34.24 19.71 2.08
N THR A 123 34.70 18.66 2.75
CA THR A 123 36.08 18.51 3.21
C THR A 123 36.90 17.74 2.17
N GLU A 124 37.95 18.37 1.64
CA GLU A 124 38.88 17.73 0.71
C GLU A 124 39.86 16.80 1.44
N LEU A 125 40.03 15.59 0.91
CA LEU A 125 41.00 14.60 1.38
C LEU A 125 42.17 14.49 0.40
N PRO A 126 43.42 14.68 0.87
CA PRO A 126 44.61 14.41 0.06
C PRO A 126 44.72 12.93 -0.30
N GLN A 127 44.95 12.63 -1.58
CA GLN A 127 45.45 11.33 -2.03
C GLN A 127 46.95 11.42 -2.31
N ASP A 128 47.75 10.47 -1.82
CA ASP A 128 49.16 10.32 -2.17
C ASP A 128 49.28 9.82 -3.64
N GLY A 129 49.30 10.76 -4.61
CA GLY A 129 49.71 10.48 -5.99
C GLY A 129 48.62 10.52 -7.09
N THR A 130 47.56 11.31 -6.92
CA THR A 130 46.57 11.60 -7.99
C THR A 130 46.32 13.10 -8.11
N ASP A 131 45.98 13.57 -9.33
CA ASP A 131 45.82 15.01 -9.65
C ASP A 131 44.49 15.64 -9.16
N ALA A 132 43.68 14.93 -8.38
CA ALA A 132 42.42 15.44 -7.83
C ALA A 132 42.15 14.85 -6.43
N PRO A 133 41.70 15.66 -5.45
CA PRO A 133 41.36 15.19 -4.11
C PRO A 133 40.03 14.45 -4.07
N THR A 134 39.80 13.64 -3.03
CA THR A 134 38.48 13.07 -2.73
C THR A 134 37.73 14.02 -1.80
N ARG A 135 36.52 14.44 -2.13
CA ARG A 135 35.72 15.38 -1.32
C ARG A 135 34.64 14.62 -0.54
N ILE A 136 34.41 14.96 0.72
CA ILE A 136 33.45 14.29 1.61
C ILE A 136 32.51 15.31 2.27
N ALA A 137 31.25 14.95 2.46
CA ALA A 137 30.32 15.68 3.32
C ALA A 137 29.47 14.77 4.23
N THR A 138 29.11 15.29 5.40
CA THR A 138 28.33 14.65 6.47
C THR A 138 27.01 15.39 6.67
N PRO A 139 25.85 14.74 6.45
CA PRO A 139 24.58 15.25 6.93
C PRO A 139 24.52 15.28 8.46
N ASP A 140 23.85 16.28 9.02
CA ASP A 140 23.62 16.40 10.47
C ASP A 140 22.72 15.26 11.00
N ASP A 141 21.84 14.75 10.14
CA ASP A 141 20.94 13.64 10.47
C ASP A 141 21.69 12.30 10.51
N PRO A 142 21.70 11.58 11.66
CA PRO A 142 22.42 10.31 11.81
C PRO A 142 21.76 9.13 11.09
N THR A 143 20.64 9.31 10.39
CA THR A 143 20.00 8.30 9.52
C THR A 143 20.51 8.36 8.07
N LEU A 144 21.03 9.50 7.63
CA LEU A 144 21.53 9.69 6.26
C LEU A 144 22.94 9.13 6.04
N PRO A 145 23.31 8.73 4.80
CA PRO A 145 24.66 8.30 4.46
C PRO A 145 25.65 9.48 4.38
N LEU A 146 26.94 9.19 4.52
CA LEU A 146 28.01 10.12 4.17
C LEU A 146 28.13 10.21 2.65
N LEU A 147 28.33 11.41 2.10
CA LEU A 147 28.56 11.62 0.67
C LEU A 147 30.06 11.67 0.38
N ILE A 148 30.52 10.99 -0.68
CA ILE A 148 31.91 11.01 -1.14
C ILE A 148 32.01 11.17 -2.66
N GLU A 149 32.69 12.22 -3.10
CA GLU A 149 33.15 12.43 -4.47
C GLU A 149 34.62 12.03 -4.59
N ALA A 150 34.94 11.05 -5.45
CA ALA A 150 36.26 10.43 -5.45
C ALA A 150 37.20 11.03 -6.51
N GLY A 151 38.33 11.57 -6.05
CA GLY A 151 39.34 12.18 -6.91
C GLY A 151 40.08 11.18 -7.81
N GLY A 152 40.22 11.53 -9.09
CA GLY A 152 41.13 10.89 -10.04
C GLY A 152 40.46 10.02 -11.10
N THR A 153 40.81 10.25 -12.37
CA THR A 153 40.26 9.50 -13.52
C THR A 153 40.88 8.11 -13.67
N ARG A 154 40.36 7.11 -12.95
CA ARG A 154 40.44 5.71 -13.41
C ARG A 154 39.38 5.44 -14.48
N ARG A 155 39.66 5.85 -15.72
CA ARG A 155 39.00 5.26 -16.90
C ARG A 155 39.36 3.77 -16.93
N THR A 156 38.38 2.90 -16.77
CA THR A 156 38.55 1.46 -17.01
C THR A 156 38.60 1.19 -18.51
N GLU A 157 39.81 1.11 -19.07
CA GLU A 157 40.02 0.51 -20.39
C GLU A 157 39.69 -0.99 -20.35
N ALA A 158 39.18 -1.52 -21.46
CA ALA A 158 38.56 -2.85 -21.50
C ALA A 158 39.36 -3.85 -22.34
N THR A 159 39.75 -4.97 -21.74
CA THR A 159 40.21 -6.18 -22.44
C THR A 159 39.83 -7.44 -21.65
N GLY A 160 39.18 -8.41 -22.29
CA GLY A 160 38.88 -9.73 -21.71
C GLY A 160 37.50 -10.27 -22.07
N PRO A 161 37.38 -11.49 -22.66
CA PRO A 161 36.09 -12.09 -22.98
C PRO A 161 35.54 -12.95 -21.83
N GLY A 162 34.46 -12.48 -21.19
CA GLY A 162 33.73 -13.20 -20.15
C GLY A 162 33.15 -12.26 -19.11
N ILE A 163 31.85 -12.38 -18.82
CA ILE A 163 31.03 -11.43 -18.05
C ILE A 163 30.78 -10.12 -18.82
N THR A 164 29.55 -9.59 -18.72
CA THR A 164 29.07 -8.40 -19.44
C THR A 164 28.08 -7.63 -18.54
N ARG A 165 28.11 -6.28 -18.54
CA ARG A 165 27.15 -5.34 -17.85
C ARG A 165 27.37 -5.14 -16.32
N LEU A 166 27.03 -4.05 -15.59
CA LEU A 166 26.38 -2.70 -15.74
C LEU A 166 27.04 -1.67 -14.72
N THR A 167 26.89 -0.32 -14.83
CA THR A 167 27.76 0.80 -14.27
C THR A 167 27.62 1.27 -12.78
N ILE A 168 27.15 2.45 -12.29
CA ILE A 168 26.24 3.59 -12.73
C ILE A 168 26.89 5.00 -12.67
N ILE A 169 26.13 6.06 -13.05
CA ILE A 169 26.10 7.46 -12.50
C ILE A 169 24.61 7.92 -12.45
N SER A 170 24.22 8.91 -11.64
CA SER A 170 22.84 9.45 -11.58
C SER A 170 22.42 10.27 -12.82
N ASP A 171 21.11 10.37 -13.08
CA ASP A 171 20.48 10.88 -14.32
C ASP A 171 20.57 9.90 -15.52
N ASP A 172 19.81 10.17 -16.60
CA ASP A 172 19.41 9.22 -17.64
C ASP A 172 20.54 8.32 -18.20
N ARG A 173 20.16 7.07 -18.53
CA ARG A 173 20.96 5.98 -19.16
C ARG A 173 21.84 5.14 -18.23
N GLY A 174 21.70 5.34 -16.91
CA GLY A 174 21.49 4.27 -15.92
C GLY A 174 22.62 3.26 -15.64
N ARG A 175 22.22 2.02 -15.30
CA ARG A 175 23.06 0.83 -14.99
C ARG A 175 23.63 0.71 -13.53
N THR A 176 22.91 0.18 -12.52
CA THR A 176 23.30 -0.28 -11.13
C THR A 176 24.30 0.50 -10.24
N GLY A 177 23.84 1.06 -9.11
CA GLY A 177 24.71 1.70 -8.09
C GLY A 177 25.43 0.73 -7.13
N ARG A 178 26.55 1.19 -6.52
CA ARG A 178 27.40 0.44 -5.58
C ARG A 178 27.55 1.18 -4.24
N GLY A 179 27.04 0.60 -3.16
CA GLY A 179 27.21 1.13 -1.79
C GLY A 179 28.45 0.56 -1.09
N LEU A 180 29.07 1.36 -0.21
CA LEU A 180 30.18 0.93 0.65
C LEU A 180 29.70 0.84 2.11
N GLN A 181 30.07 -0.24 2.81
CA GLN A 181 29.73 -0.47 4.22
C GLN A 181 31.01 -0.53 5.06
N ILE A 182 31.05 0.27 6.11
CA ILE A 182 32.14 0.30 7.10
C ILE A 182 31.69 -0.39 8.38
N LEU A 183 32.52 -1.29 8.91
CA LEU A 183 32.35 -1.93 10.22
C LEU A 183 33.50 -1.51 11.15
N LEU A 184 33.21 -1.05 12.37
CA LEU A 184 34.23 -0.80 13.41
C LEU A 184 34.13 -1.84 14.55
N GLY A 185 35.12 -2.72 14.71
CA GLY A 185 35.19 -3.64 15.85
C GLY A 185 36.09 -4.87 15.67
N GLU A 186 36.65 -5.37 16.77
CA GLU A 186 37.20 -6.75 16.81
C GLU A 186 36.03 -7.74 17.03
N PRO A 187 36.00 -8.91 16.35
CA PRO A 187 34.95 -9.91 16.54
C PRO A 187 35.10 -10.66 17.87
N SER A 188 33.97 -11.12 18.42
CA SER A 188 33.94 -12.12 19.49
C SER A 188 33.62 -13.48 18.89
N ASP A 189 34.47 -14.48 19.12
CA ASP A 189 34.28 -15.87 18.66
C ASP A 189 34.01 -16.03 17.14
N GLY A 190 34.56 -15.12 16.32
CA GLY A 190 34.37 -15.10 14.85
C GLY A 190 33.10 -14.38 14.37
N GLU A 191 32.35 -13.76 15.29
CA GLU A 191 31.10 -13.07 15.03
C GLU A 191 31.20 -11.58 15.41
N TRP A 192 30.77 -10.69 14.51
CA TRP A 192 30.56 -9.27 14.81
C TRP A 192 29.09 -9.04 15.16
N ARG A 193 28.80 -8.34 16.28
CA ARG A 193 27.43 -8.09 16.75
C ARG A 193 27.08 -6.60 16.76
N LEU A 194 25.89 -6.30 16.25
CA LEU A 194 25.25 -4.98 16.21
C LEU A 194 23.81 -5.13 16.73
N GLY A 195 23.59 -4.90 18.03
CA GLY A 195 22.29 -5.13 18.65
C GLY A 195 21.87 -6.60 18.58
N GLN A 196 20.79 -6.91 17.85
CA GLN A 196 20.40 -8.30 17.53
C GLN A 196 20.93 -8.80 16.18
N THR A 197 21.59 -7.95 15.38
CA THR A 197 22.19 -8.35 14.10
C THR A 197 23.57 -8.94 14.34
N ALA A 198 23.71 -10.23 14.07
CA ALA A 198 24.98 -10.94 14.01
C ALA A 198 25.48 -11.02 12.56
N ILE A 199 26.76 -10.76 12.36
CA ILE A 199 27.50 -10.94 11.11
C ILE A 199 28.53 -12.05 11.34
N THR A 200 28.31 -13.21 10.72
CA THR A 200 29.33 -14.26 10.57
C THR A 200 29.88 -14.27 9.15
N VAL A 201 31.18 -14.56 9.01
CA VAL A 201 31.81 -14.84 7.70
C VAL A 201 31.92 -16.36 7.57
N ASP A 202 30.94 -16.97 6.90
CA ASP A 202 30.91 -18.41 6.66
C ASP A 202 31.87 -18.77 5.50
N GLU A 203 32.83 -19.68 5.74
CA GLU A 203 33.49 -20.44 4.68
C GLU A 203 32.62 -21.65 4.31
N GLY A 204 32.19 -21.73 3.05
CA GLY A 204 31.38 -22.85 2.56
C GLY A 204 32.16 -24.18 2.50
N PRO A 205 31.49 -25.35 2.63
CA PRO A 205 32.16 -26.65 2.57
C PRO A 205 32.99 -26.87 1.30
N VAL A 206 34.18 -27.44 1.49
CA VAL A 206 35.29 -27.53 0.51
C VAL A 206 34.93 -28.25 -0.80
N ASP A 207 33.92 -29.12 -0.80
CA ASP A 207 33.57 -30.02 -1.92
C ASP A 207 32.78 -29.35 -3.07
N SER A 208 33.09 -28.08 -3.38
CA SER A 208 32.46 -27.36 -4.51
C SER A 208 33.36 -26.32 -5.22
N ARG A 209 34.68 -26.53 -5.21
CA ARG A 209 35.71 -25.84 -6.04
C ARG A 209 35.85 -24.32 -5.94
N LEU A 210 35.02 -23.61 -5.17
CA LEU A 210 35.10 -22.15 -5.00
C LEU A 210 34.90 -21.74 -3.53
N PRO A 211 35.95 -21.27 -2.82
CA PRO A 211 35.75 -20.59 -1.54
C PRO A 211 35.00 -19.27 -1.80
N ARG A 212 33.88 -19.09 -1.11
CA ARG A 212 33.11 -17.83 -1.10
C ARG A 212 33.08 -17.29 0.31
N LEU A 213 33.51 -16.06 0.54
CA LEU A 213 33.11 -15.35 1.75
C LEU A 213 31.60 -15.13 1.68
N ARG A 214 30.87 -15.56 2.70
CA ARG A 214 29.45 -15.21 2.87
C ARG A 214 29.29 -14.44 4.18
N ALA A 215 29.07 -13.13 4.07
CA ALA A 215 28.55 -12.35 5.19
C ALA A 215 27.10 -12.78 5.46
N ARG A 216 26.90 -13.59 6.49
CA ARG A 216 25.60 -14.08 6.92
C ARG A 216 25.03 -13.14 7.97
N LEU A 217 24.01 -12.38 7.58
CA LEU A 217 23.24 -11.52 8.46
C LEU A 217 22.13 -12.35 9.14
N THR A 218 22.28 -12.60 10.44
CA THR A 218 21.28 -13.23 11.32
C THR A 218 20.77 -12.23 12.34
N GLY A 219 19.51 -11.81 12.17
CA GLY A 219 18.88 -10.69 12.89
C GLY A 219 18.34 -9.65 11.89
N PRO A 220 17.43 -8.75 12.33
CA PRO A 220 16.97 -7.65 11.48
C PRO A 220 18.14 -6.70 11.17
N LEU A 221 18.11 -6.03 10.01
CA LEU A 221 19.00 -4.91 9.74
C LEU A 221 18.55 -3.67 10.56
N PRO A 222 19.47 -2.75 10.92
CA PRO A 222 19.07 -1.42 11.36
C PRO A 222 18.28 -0.73 10.23
N PRO A 223 17.17 0.01 10.51
CA PRO A 223 16.28 0.55 9.48
C PRO A 223 16.95 1.43 8.42
N THR A 224 18.07 2.07 8.75
CA THR A 224 18.86 2.91 7.84
C THR A 224 19.43 2.17 6.63
N ALA A 225 19.49 0.84 6.64
CA ALA A 225 19.92 0.07 5.47
C ALA A 225 18.88 0.04 4.32
N TYR A 226 17.61 0.39 4.58
CA TYR A 226 16.56 0.46 3.55
C TYR A 226 16.53 1.80 2.79
N SER A 227 17.09 2.89 3.34
CA SER A 227 16.86 4.26 2.84
C SER A 227 17.67 4.67 1.60
N MET A 228 18.49 3.78 1.02
CA MET A 228 19.09 4.00 -0.30
C MET A 228 18.21 3.52 -1.47
N GLY A 229 16.98 3.10 -1.18
CA GLY A 229 15.82 3.33 -2.05
C GLY A 229 14.96 4.46 -1.46
N LEU A 230 14.50 5.41 -2.30
CA LEU A 230 13.85 6.66 -1.86
C LEU A 230 12.35 6.49 -1.51
N SER A 231 12.00 5.51 -0.65
CA SER A 231 10.60 5.25 -0.26
C SER A 231 10.09 6.08 0.93
N ASN A 232 10.98 6.77 1.68
CA ASN A 232 10.69 7.37 2.99
C ASN A 232 11.04 8.87 3.13
N LEU A 233 11.27 9.60 2.04
CA LEU A 233 11.63 11.04 2.08
C LEU A 233 10.69 12.01 1.36
N ALA A 234 9.44 11.61 1.15
CA ALA A 234 8.31 12.53 1.22
C ALA A 234 7.05 11.74 1.63
N THR A 235 6.40 12.12 2.74
CA THR A 235 5.07 11.62 3.10
C THR A 235 4.04 12.16 2.13
N ASP A 236 4.07 13.48 1.96
CA ASP A 236 3.37 14.32 0.98
C ASP A 236 3.90 14.09 -0.46
N PRO A 237 3.04 13.90 -1.49
CA PRO A 237 3.46 13.83 -2.89
C PRO A 237 3.79 15.19 -3.52
N GLY A 238 3.52 16.31 -2.84
CA GLY A 238 3.92 17.65 -3.25
C GLY A 238 2.89 18.36 -4.14
N ASP A 239 2.93 19.70 -4.12
CA ASP A 239 1.85 20.57 -4.62
C ASP A 239 1.41 20.29 -6.07
N ALA A 240 2.34 19.93 -6.96
CA ALA A 240 2.04 19.66 -8.37
C ALA A 240 1.25 18.35 -8.60
N VAL A 241 1.45 17.35 -7.74
CA VAL A 241 0.66 16.09 -7.74
C VAL A 241 -0.68 16.33 -7.06
N VAL A 242 -0.65 17.04 -5.93
CA VAL A 242 -1.84 17.43 -5.16
C VAL A 242 -2.83 18.26 -5.99
N GLU A 243 -2.35 19.25 -6.75
CA GLU A 243 -3.19 20.10 -7.60
C GLU A 243 -3.79 19.37 -8.81
N ARG A 244 -3.18 18.26 -9.28
CA ARG A 244 -3.82 17.39 -10.28
C ARG A 244 -5.06 16.72 -9.71
N LEU A 245 -4.98 16.10 -8.53
CA LEU A 245 -6.19 15.61 -7.86
C LEU A 245 -7.17 16.73 -7.56
N ALA A 246 -6.71 17.88 -7.07
CA ALA A 246 -7.58 19.03 -6.83
C ALA A 246 -8.31 19.51 -8.09
N ARG A 247 -7.68 19.49 -9.27
CA ARG A 247 -8.35 19.77 -10.56
C ARG A 247 -9.36 18.69 -10.91
N ALA A 248 -9.06 17.40 -10.75
CA ALA A 248 -10.01 16.30 -10.97
C ALA A 248 -11.25 16.35 -10.04
N LEU A 249 -11.10 16.88 -8.82
CA LEU A 249 -12.20 17.13 -7.87
C LEU A 249 -13.07 18.34 -8.23
N ARG A 250 -12.66 19.18 -9.20
CA ARG A 250 -13.47 20.32 -9.68
C ARG A 250 -14.45 19.94 -10.80
N MET A 251 -14.23 18.82 -11.50
CA MET A 251 -15.23 18.27 -12.43
C MET A 251 -16.36 17.57 -11.64
N GLU A 252 -17.59 18.09 -11.74
CA GLU A 252 -18.78 17.55 -11.08
C GLU A 252 -19.34 16.33 -11.85
N THR A 253 -18.56 15.24 -11.91
CA THR A 253 -18.87 13.95 -12.59
C THR A 253 -19.90 13.10 -11.82
N VAL A 254 -21.03 13.69 -11.46
CA VAL A 254 -22.07 13.02 -10.68
C VAL A 254 -22.89 12.08 -11.56
N SER A 255 -23.05 10.83 -11.13
CA SER A 255 -23.94 9.83 -11.74
C SER A 255 -25.31 9.82 -11.05
N TYR A 256 -26.37 9.48 -11.81
CA TYR A 256 -27.77 9.49 -11.36
C TYR A 256 -28.54 8.25 -11.85
N GLU A 257 -29.51 7.76 -11.08
CA GLU A 257 -30.37 6.62 -11.46
C GLU A 257 -31.23 6.90 -12.71
N ASP A 258 -31.56 8.17 -12.99
CA ASP A 258 -32.19 8.59 -14.24
C ASP A 258 -31.13 9.17 -15.20
N PRO A 259 -30.86 8.54 -16.36
CA PRO A 259 -29.91 9.05 -17.35
C PRO A 259 -30.26 10.45 -17.91
N ALA A 260 -31.47 10.97 -17.66
CA ALA A 260 -31.84 12.33 -18.04
C ALA A 260 -31.23 13.42 -17.12
N ASP A 261 -30.81 13.07 -15.91
CA ASP A 261 -30.15 13.99 -14.95
C ASP A 261 -28.61 13.96 -15.07
N CYS A 262 -28.04 12.96 -15.75
CA CYS A 262 -26.60 12.85 -16.01
C CYS A 262 -26.09 13.93 -16.99
N VAL A 263 -24.88 14.44 -16.76
CA VAL A 263 -24.24 15.48 -17.58
C VAL A 263 -22.89 14.96 -18.11
N ASP A 264 -22.73 14.93 -19.44
CA ASP A 264 -21.52 14.39 -20.09
C ASP A 264 -20.28 15.28 -19.93
N ASP A 265 -20.45 16.61 -19.97
CA ASP A 265 -19.33 17.56 -20.09
C ASP A 265 -18.25 17.39 -18.99
N PRO A 266 -18.59 17.22 -17.68
CA PRO A 266 -17.59 16.95 -16.64
C PRO A 266 -16.75 15.67 -16.86
N PHE A 267 -17.31 14.63 -17.49
CA PHE A 267 -16.57 13.39 -17.78
C PHE A 267 -15.64 13.55 -19.00
N VAL A 268 -16.01 14.44 -19.93
CA VAL A 268 -15.14 14.88 -21.02
C VAL A 268 -13.99 15.73 -20.46
N GLU A 269 -14.29 16.75 -19.64
CA GLU A 269 -13.29 17.62 -19.01
C GLU A 269 -12.30 16.84 -18.13
N LEU A 270 -12.79 15.93 -17.27
CA LEU A 270 -11.94 15.04 -16.48
C LEU A 270 -11.05 14.20 -17.41
N GLY A 271 -11.63 13.73 -18.51
CA GLY A 271 -10.93 12.98 -19.53
C GLY A 271 -9.78 13.72 -20.20
N GLU A 272 -10.03 14.95 -20.63
CA GLU A 272 -9.01 15.84 -21.18
C GLU A 272 -7.93 16.15 -20.13
N HIS A 273 -8.32 16.37 -18.88
CA HIS A 273 -7.39 16.59 -17.78
C HIS A 273 -6.47 15.37 -17.51
N LEU A 274 -6.97 14.14 -17.59
CA LEU A 274 -6.12 12.93 -17.50
C LEU A 274 -5.17 12.82 -18.71
N GLU A 275 -5.67 13.11 -19.92
CA GLU A 275 -4.91 13.06 -21.17
C GLU A 275 -3.83 14.16 -21.24
N GLU A 276 -4.06 15.33 -20.64
CA GLU A 276 -3.07 16.41 -20.42
C GLU A 276 -2.03 16.08 -19.34
N SER A 277 -2.45 15.45 -18.24
CA SER A 277 -1.63 15.32 -17.02
C SER A 277 -0.62 14.19 -17.07
N PHE A 278 -0.90 13.14 -17.85
CA PHE A 278 -0.13 11.90 -17.87
C PHE A 278 0.35 11.59 -19.31
N PRO A 279 1.25 12.41 -19.87
CA PRO A 279 1.65 12.31 -21.28
C PRO A 279 2.44 11.04 -21.60
N LEU A 280 3.27 10.51 -20.70
CA LEU A 280 3.95 9.22 -20.92
C LEU A 280 2.94 8.07 -20.91
N VAL A 281 1.96 8.08 -19.98
CA VAL A 281 0.86 7.09 -19.97
C VAL A 281 0.16 7.08 -21.32
N HIS A 282 -0.29 8.23 -21.81
CA HIS A 282 -1.09 8.32 -23.04
C HIS A 282 -0.26 8.14 -24.32
N ALA A 283 1.06 8.32 -24.26
CA ALA A 283 1.97 7.96 -25.35
C ALA A 283 2.34 6.46 -25.38
N THR A 284 2.26 5.74 -24.25
CA THR A 284 2.82 4.38 -24.11
C THR A 284 1.76 3.29 -23.93
N LEU A 285 0.74 3.53 -23.11
CA LEU A 285 -0.34 2.58 -22.85
C LEU A 285 -1.42 2.70 -23.91
N LYS A 286 -2.02 1.57 -24.29
CA LYS A 286 -3.14 1.54 -25.22
C LYS A 286 -4.44 1.85 -24.48
N LEU A 287 -4.99 3.04 -24.70
CA LEU A 287 -6.33 3.42 -24.22
C LEU A 287 -7.44 2.88 -25.15
N GLN A 288 -8.51 2.36 -24.54
CA GLN A 288 -9.81 2.05 -25.15
C GLN A 288 -10.91 2.70 -24.31
N LYS A 289 -11.84 3.43 -24.93
CA LYS A 289 -12.97 4.10 -24.25
C LYS A 289 -14.27 3.29 -24.40
N PHE A 290 -15.09 3.26 -23.35
CA PHE A 290 -16.38 2.55 -23.26
C PHE A 290 -17.41 3.51 -22.63
N GLY A 291 -18.16 4.26 -23.46
CA GLY A 291 -18.75 5.51 -22.97
C GLY A 291 -17.64 6.43 -22.49
N HIS A 292 -17.74 6.95 -21.26
CA HIS A 292 -16.66 7.70 -20.62
C HIS A 292 -15.60 6.82 -19.95
N SER A 293 -15.91 5.55 -19.64
CA SER A 293 -14.99 4.61 -18.99
C SER A 293 -13.72 4.36 -19.80
N ARG A 294 -12.61 4.15 -19.09
CA ARG A 294 -11.26 4.07 -19.68
C ARG A 294 -10.59 2.75 -19.35
N LEU A 295 -10.29 1.96 -20.37
CA LEU A 295 -9.45 0.77 -20.27
C LEU A 295 -8.05 1.08 -20.85
N TYR A 296 -7.05 1.15 -19.98
CA TYR A 296 -5.64 1.21 -20.35
C TYR A 296 -5.03 -0.20 -20.35
N THR A 297 -4.30 -0.55 -21.40
CA THR A 297 -3.45 -1.76 -21.45
C THR A 297 -1.98 -1.37 -21.51
N TRP A 298 -1.18 -1.88 -20.58
CA TRP A 298 0.28 -1.80 -20.60
C TRP A 298 0.85 -3.15 -21.04
N PRO A 299 1.42 -3.26 -22.27
CA PRO A 299 2.00 -4.51 -22.76
C PRO A 299 3.20 -4.96 -21.91
N GLY A 300 3.25 -6.26 -21.59
CA GLY A 300 4.35 -6.85 -20.84
C GLY A 300 5.58 -7.10 -21.70
N ALA A 301 6.78 -6.87 -21.16
CA ALA A 301 8.05 -7.07 -21.87
C ALA A 301 8.39 -8.55 -22.13
N GLU A 302 7.93 -9.47 -21.27
CA GLU A 302 8.16 -10.92 -21.40
C GLU A 302 6.92 -11.69 -21.86
N SER A 303 5.70 -11.19 -21.58
CA SER A 303 4.48 -11.95 -21.85
C SER A 303 3.21 -11.11 -22.06
N ASN A 304 2.41 -11.53 -23.04
CA ASN A 304 1.02 -11.09 -23.24
C ASN A 304 0.03 -11.69 -22.21
N ARG A 305 0.51 -12.47 -21.23
CA ARG A 305 -0.29 -12.94 -20.11
C ARG A 305 -0.76 -11.76 -19.26
N ALA A 306 -2.05 -11.71 -18.95
CA ALA A 306 -2.61 -10.72 -18.03
C ALA A 306 -2.21 -11.09 -16.58
N ALA A 307 -1.40 -10.26 -15.92
CA ALA A 307 -1.08 -10.45 -14.50
C ALA A 307 -2.13 -9.79 -13.60
N GLY A 308 -2.24 -8.47 -13.69
CA GLY A 308 -3.18 -7.67 -12.89
C GLY A 308 -4.25 -6.99 -13.75
N LEU A 309 -5.44 -6.82 -13.15
CA LEU A 309 -6.46 -5.87 -13.55
C LEU A 309 -6.74 -4.94 -12.37
N PHE A 310 -6.55 -3.65 -12.59
CA PHE A 310 -6.66 -2.63 -11.55
C PHE A 310 -7.89 -1.77 -11.81
N LEU A 311 -8.80 -1.75 -10.83
CA LEU A 311 -10.05 -1.02 -10.89
C LEU A 311 -9.97 0.26 -10.05
N ALA A 312 -10.80 1.22 -10.44
CA ALA A 312 -11.14 2.46 -9.75
C ALA A 312 -12.34 3.09 -10.50
N HIS A 313 -13.00 4.12 -9.96
CA HIS A 313 -14.10 4.81 -10.67
C HIS A 313 -13.93 6.34 -10.76
N MET A 314 -14.59 6.95 -11.75
CA MET A 314 -14.47 8.37 -12.09
C MET A 314 -15.74 9.19 -11.77
N ASP A 315 -16.88 8.52 -11.61
CA ASP A 315 -18.10 9.13 -11.13
C ASP A 315 -18.08 9.32 -9.59
N VAL A 316 -19.15 9.89 -9.04
CA VAL A 316 -19.28 10.23 -7.62
C VAL A 316 -20.75 10.40 -7.24
N VAL A 317 -21.16 10.02 -6.02
CA VAL A 317 -22.52 10.30 -5.54
C VAL A 317 -22.83 11.81 -5.49
N PRO A 318 -24.12 12.18 -5.65
CA PRO A 318 -24.63 13.53 -5.39
C PRO A 318 -24.26 14.13 -4.02
N VAL A 319 -24.59 15.42 -3.87
CA VAL A 319 -24.36 16.17 -2.62
C VAL A 319 -25.67 16.73 -2.06
N ASP A 320 -26.28 15.99 -1.13
CA ASP A 320 -27.55 16.31 -0.46
C ASP A 320 -27.62 17.74 0.11
N ASP A 321 -26.60 18.11 0.90
CA ASP A 321 -26.60 19.35 1.68
C ASP A 321 -25.23 20.03 1.59
N ARG A 322 -25.10 20.94 0.62
CA ARG A 322 -23.89 21.76 0.43
C ARG A 322 -23.61 22.71 1.61
N ALA A 323 -24.57 22.96 2.51
CA ALA A 323 -24.34 23.81 3.70
C ALA A 323 -23.66 23.06 4.87
N ARG A 324 -23.57 21.72 4.81
CA ARG A 324 -22.76 20.92 5.75
C ARG A 324 -21.28 20.85 5.39
N TRP A 325 -20.87 21.39 4.25
CA TRP A 325 -19.48 21.36 3.77
C TRP A 325 -18.71 22.63 4.19
N THR A 326 -17.49 22.43 4.70
CA THR A 326 -16.56 23.50 5.12
C THR A 326 -15.95 24.21 3.91
N HIS A 327 -15.66 23.45 2.86
CA HIS A 327 -15.24 23.92 1.54
C HIS A 327 -16.24 23.37 0.50
N PRO A 328 -16.63 24.13 -0.55
CA PRO A 328 -17.62 23.65 -1.51
C PRO A 328 -17.18 22.31 -2.14
N PRO A 329 -18.10 21.36 -2.35
CA PRO A 329 -17.78 19.96 -2.63
C PRO A 329 -16.94 19.73 -3.90
N PHE A 330 -17.05 20.64 -4.88
CA PHE A 330 -16.31 20.58 -6.15
C PHE A 330 -15.39 21.79 -6.34
N ALA A 331 -14.89 22.37 -5.24
CA ALA A 331 -13.89 23.44 -5.30
C ALA A 331 -12.46 22.94 -5.46
N GLY A 332 -12.17 21.68 -5.11
CA GLY A 332 -10.81 21.13 -5.11
C GLY A 332 -9.88 22.00 -4.26
N VAL A 333 -10.20 22.17 -2.98
CA VAL A 333 -9.41 23.01 -2.06
C VAL A 333 -8.25 22.19 -1.51
N VAL A 334 -7.06 22.77 -1.53
CA VAL A 334 -5.85 22.21 -0.93
C VAL A 334 -5.49 23.06 0.30
N ASP A 335 -5.15 22.40 1.40
CA ASP A 335 -4.48 23.03 2.55
C ASP A 335 -3.17 22.28 2.89
N ASP A 336 -2.58 22.60 4.04
CA ASP A 336 -1.30 22.05 4.50
C ASP A 336 -1.36 20.52 4.77
N GLU A 337 -2.56 19.95 4.99
CA GLU A 337 -2.75 18.54 5.38
C GLU A 337 -3.68 17.77 4.43
N PHE A 338 -4.67 18.42 3.80
CA PHE A 338 -5.77 17.79 3.07
C PHE A 338 -6.05 18.34 1.66
N ILE A 339 -6.63 17.46 0.85
CA ILE A 339 -7.22 17.72 -0.47
C ILE A 339 -8.72 17.49 -0.33
N TRP A 340 -9.53 18.54 -0.46
CA TRP A 340 -10.97 18.54 -0.15
C TRP A 340 -11.83 18.50 -1.40
N GLY A 341 -12.80 17.58 -1.41
CA GLY A 341 -13.84 17.49 -2.42
C GLY A 341 -14.55 16.13 -2.42
N ARG A 342 -15.71 16.08 -3.08
CA ARG A 342 -16.38 14.81 -3.40
C ARG A 342 -15.54 14.05 -4.44
N GLY A 343 -15.21 12.79 -4.17
CA GLY A 343 -14.26 12.00 -4.96
C GLY A 343 -12.83 12.01 -4.42
N ALA A 344 -12.57 12.70 -3.30
CA ALA A 344 -11.25 12.77 -2.68
C ALA A 344 -10.87 11.45 -2.00
N ILE A 345 -11.83 10.72 -1.45
CA ILE A 345 -11.64 9.33 -1.02
C ILE A 345 -12.11 8.39 -2.13
N ASP A 346 -13.28 8.66 -2.71
CA ASP A 346 -14.12 7.66 -3.39
C ASP A 346 -14.60 8.15 -4.78
N ASP A 347 -13.94 7.82 -5.90
CA ASP A 347 -12.68 7.07 -6.01
C ASP A 347 -11.65 7.70 -6.97
N LYS A 348 -11.85 8.97 -7.36
CA LYS A 348 -10.91 9.71 -8.24
C LYS A 348 -9.47 9.71 -7.72
N SER A 349 -9.28 9.62 -6.40
CA SER A 349 -7.96 9.52 -5.79
C SER A 349 -7.20 8.26 -6.23
N ARG A 350 -7.86 7.11 -6.43
CA ARG A 350 -7.24 5.88 -6.96
C ARG A 350 -7.02 5.96 -8.47
N VAL A 351 -7.96 6.52 -9.23
CA VAL A 351 -7.80 6.76 -10.68
C VAL A 351 -6.52 7.55 -10.95
N LEU A 352 -6.33 8.68 -10.26
CA LEU A 352 -5.11 9.46 -10.43
C LEU A 352 -3.89 8.81 -9.77
N ALA A 353 -4.00 8.15 -8.61
CA ALA A 353 -2.84 7.50 -7.99
C ALA A 353 -2.23 6.40 -8.86
N TRP A 354 -3.05 5.63 -9.58
CA TRP A 354 -2.59 4.70 -10.61
C TRP A 354 -1.83 5.42 -11.72
N LEU A 355 -2.41 6.51 -12.26
CA LEU A 355 -1.81 7.25 -13.38
C LEU A 355 -0.49 7.94 -12.99
N GLU A 356 -0.40 8.53 -11.79
CA GLU A 356 0.85 9.03 -11.20
C GLU A 356 1.92 7.92 -11.10
N ALA A 357 1.54 6.75 -10.56
CA ALA A 357 2.45 5.63 -10.39
C ALA A 357 2.95 5.05 -11.73
N ILE A 358 2.10 5.02 -12.76
CA ILE A 358 2.48 4.59 -14.12
C ILE A 358 3.36 5.65 -14.80
N GLU A 359 3.02 6.95 -14.72
CA GLU A 359 3.79 8.05 -15.32
C GLU A 359 5.22 8.08 -14.72
N LEU A 360 5.34 7.95 -13.40
CA LEU A 360 6.64 7.81 -12.70
C LEU A 360 7.41 6.54 -13.14
N ALA A 361 6.73 5.41 -13.28
CA ALA A 361 7.36 4.17 -13.73
C ALA A 361 7.85 4.25 -15.19
N LEU A 362 7.10 4.93 -16.06
CA LEU A 362 7.50 5.19 -17.45
C LEU A 362 8.67 6.17 -17.53
N ALA A 363 8.72 7.19 -16.67
CA ALA A 363 9.85 8.11 -16.57
C ALA A 363 11.14 7.39 -16.11
N ASP A 364 11.04 6.42 -15.20
CA ASP A 364 12.13 5.54 -14.78
C ASP A 364 12.53 4.48 -15.85
N GLY A 365 11.80 4.40 -16.97
CA GLY A 365 12.03 3.40 -18.03
C GLY A 365 11.59 1.98 -17.65
N VAL A 366 10.68 1.83 -16.68
CA VAL A 366 10.08 0.54 -16.31
C VAL A 366 9.16 0.02 -17.42
N THR A 367 9.04 -1.29 -17.52
CA THR A 367 7.97 -1.97 -18.27
C THR A 367 7.64 -3.25 -17.51
N PRO A 368 6.36 -3.55 -17.22
CA PRO A 368 5.98 -4.73 -16.45
C PRO A 368 6.37 -6.01 -17.23
N ARG A 369 6.58 -7.10 -16.51
CA ARG A 369 7.03 -8.36 -17.12
C ARG A 369 5.87 -9.04 -17.84
N SER A 370 4.71 -9.06 -17.21
CA SER A 370 3.43 -9.48 -17.78
C SER A 370 2.61 -8.27 -18.28
N THR A 371 1.55 -8.50 -19.05
CA THR A 371 0.63 -7.43 -19.46
C THR A 371 -0.28 -7.05 -18.29
N VAL A 372 -0.48 -5.74 -18.12
CA VAL A 372 -1.26 -5.14 -17.03
C VAL A 372 -2.42 -4.32 -17.62
N TYR A 373 -3.55 -4.33 -16.93
CA TYR A 373 -4.74 -3.58 -17.32
C TYR A 373 -5.19 -2.65 -16.18
N PHE A 374 -5.62 -1.44 -16.52
CA PHE A 374 -6.26 -0.50 -15.61
C PHE A 374 -7.62 -0.14 -16.22
N ALA A 375 -8.71 -0.33 -15.50
CA ALA A 375 -10.07 -0.12 -15.99
C ALA A 375 -10.81 0.82 -15.04
N PHE A 376 -11.19 1.99 -15.54
CA PHE A 376 -11.82 3.04 -14.74
C PHE A 376 -13.30 3.18 -15.09
N GLY A 377 -14.18 2.96 -14.10
CA GLY A 377 -15.64 3.10 -14.17
C GLY A 377 -16.09 4.55 -14.41
N HIS A 378 -17.34 4.74 -14.81
CA HIS A 378 -17.98 6.06 -14.95
C HIS A 378 -19.47 6.06 -14.53
N ASP A 379 -19.90 4.96 -13.92
CA ASP A 379 -21.25 4.69 -13.46
C ASP A 379 -21.29 3.66 -12.31
N GLU A 380 -20.20 3.53 -11.53
CA GLU A 380 -20.10 2.55 -10.42
C GLU A 380 -21.25 2.74 -9.43
N GLU A 381 -21.42 3.99 -8.98
CA GLU A 381 -22.29 4.46 -7.91
C GLU A 381 -23.77 4.19 -8.18
N ILE A 382 -24.13 3.90 -9.44
CA ILE A 382 -25.47 3.56 -9.90
C ILE A 382 -25.62 2.11 -10.39
N GLY A 383 -24.53 1.41 -10.70
CA GLY A 383 -24.56 -0.02 -11.05
C GLY A 383 -23.38 -0.56 -11.87
N GLY A 384 -22.72 0.27 -12.66
CA GLY A 384 -21.55 -0.09 -13.49
C GLY A 384 -21.87 -0.80 -14.82
N GLU A 385 -23.15 -0.90 -15.22
CA GLU A 385 -23.56 -1.65 -16.41
C GLU A 385 -23.09 -1.03 -17.75
N ASN A 386 -22.77 0.27 -17.79
CA ASN A 386 -22.33 0.99 -18.98
C ASN A 386 -20.80 1.14 -19.04
N GLY A 387 -20.13 1.19 -17.90
CA GLY A 387 -18.67 1.21 -17.77
C GLY A 387 -18.07 -0.19 -17.58
N ALA A 388 -18.06 -0.67 -16.34
CA ALA A 388 -17.35 -1.89 -15.97
C ALA A 388 -17.92 -3.17 -16.58
N GLU A 389 -19.24 -3.33 -16.70
CA GLU A 389 -19.80 -4.51 -17.37
C GLU A 389 -19.37 -4.57 -18.84
N GLN A 390 -19.33 -3.42 -19.54
CA GLN A 390 -18.88 -3.34 -20.94
C GLN A 390 -17.39 -3.66 -21.09
N ILE A 391 -16.56 -3.28 -20.10
CA ILE A 391 -15.15 -3.67 -20.04
C ILE A 391 -15.02 -5.17 -19.70
N ALA A 392 -15.77 -5.70 -18.73
CA ALA A 392 -15.77 -7.11 -18.39
C ALA A 392 -16.21 -7.97 -19.57
N GLU A 393 -17.23 -7.55 -20.33
CA GLU A 393 -17.59 -8.13 -21.62
C GLU A 393 -16.43 -8.13 -22.62
N HIS A 394 -15.66 -7.04 -22.72
CA HIS A 394 -14.50 -7.01 -23.61
C HIS A 394 -13.47 -8.09 -23.22
N PHE A 395 -13.22 -8.29 -21.92
CA PHE A 395 -12.36 -9.37 -21.43
C PHE A 395 -12.94 -10.75 -21.71
N ARG A 396 -14.25 -10.95 -21.51
CA ARG A 396 -14.97 -12.20 -21.87
C ARG A 396 -14.82 -12.50 -23.37
N ARG A 397 -15.17 -11.54 -24.24
CA ARG A 397 -15.15 -11.66 -25.70
C ARG A 397 -13.75 -11.94 -26.27
N ASN A 398 -12.69 -11.41 -25.65
CA ASN A 398 -11.30 -11.61 -26.08
C ASN A 398 -10.55 -12.72 -25.32
N GLY A 399 -11.23 -13.45 -24.42
CA GLY A 399 -10.61 -14.52 -23.62
C GLY A 399 -9.54 -14.06 -22.63
N ILE A 400 -9.51 -12.77 -22.30
CA ILE A 400 -8.54 -12.19 -21.35
C ILE A 400 -8.89 -12.65 -19.94
N ARG A 401 -7.90 -13.13 -19.19
CA ARG A 401 -8.06 -13.66 -17.82
C ARG A 401 -6.86 -13.26 -16.93
N PRO A 402 -6.93 -12.11 -16.23
CA PRO A 402 -5.94 -11.70 -15.23
C PRO A 402 -5.70 -12.78 -14.16
N ASP A 403 -4.48 -12.85 -13.60
CA ASP A 403 -4.25 -13.69 -12.43
C ASP A 403 -5.04 -13.17 -11.23
N PHE A 404 -5.01 -11.85 -11.01
CA PHE A 404 -5.82 -11.19 -10.00
C PHE A 404 -6.40 -9.88 -10.50
N LEU A 405 -7.47 -9.43 -9.83
CA LEU A 405 -7.86 -8.03 -9.81
C LEU A 405 -7.63 -7.41 -8.43
N LEU A 406 -7.40 -6.10 -8.41
CA LEU A 406 -7.43 -5.28 -7.20
C LEU A 406 -8.37 -4.09 -7.43
N ASP A 407 -9.27 -3.87 -6.48
CA ASP A 407 -10.34 -2.87 -6.49
C ASP A 407 -10.45 -2.21 -5.08
N GLU A 408 -11.41 -1.31 -4.86
CA GLU A 408 -11.58 -0.52 -3.63
C GLU A 408 -12.27 -1.29 -2.47
N GLY A 409 -12.92 -0.64 -1.51
CA GLY A 409 -13.75 -1.26 -0.46
C GLY A 409 -13.01 -1.88 0.74
N GLY A 410 -11.67 -1.89 0.75
CA GLY A 410 -10.83 -2.27 1.90
C GLY A 410 -9.83 -1.17 2.26
N VAL A 411 -9.55 -0.93 3.54
CA VAL A 411 -8.72 0.20 3.99
C VAL A 411 -7.85 -0.14 5.20
N VAL A 412 -6.95 0.78 5.57
CA VAL A 412 -6.20 0.73 6.83
C VAL A 412 -6.89 1.60 7.88
N THR A 413 -7.40 0.99 8.95
CA THR A 413 -8.09 1.72 10.01
C THR A 413 -7.18 2.01 11.20
N ARG A 414 -7.38 3.15 11.88
CA ARG A 414 -6.75 3.47 13.16
C ARG A 414 -7.83 3.74 14.22
N GLY A 415 -7.76 3.02 15.34
CA GLY A 415 -8.72 3.17 16.46
C GLY A 415 -10.10 2.54 16.28
N VAL A 416 -10.45 2.07 15.08
CA VAL A 416 -11.76 1.45 14.77
C VAL A 416 -11.89 0.02 15.34
N VAL A 417 -10.80 -0.76 15.35
CA VAL A 417 -10.82 -2.16 15.80
C VAL A 417 -10.63 -2.25 17.32
N ASP A 418 -11.74 -2.47 18.03
CA ASP A 418 -11.80 -2.56 19.49
C ASP A 418 -10.79 -3.57 20.07
N GLY A 419 -9.80 -3.06 20.81
CA GLY A 419 -8.76 -3.84 21.48
C GLY A 419 -7.51 -4.09 20.64
N VAL A 420 -7.32 -3.39 19.52
CA VAL A 420 -6.07 -3.37 18.74
C VAL A 420 -5.51 -1.94 18.73
N ASP A 421 -4.23 -1.80 19.08
CA ASP A 421 -3.55 -0.55 19.44
C ASP A 421 -2.76 0.12 18.28
N ARG A 422 -2.90 -0.41 17.06
CA ARG A 422 -2.06 -0.14 15.88
C ARG A 422 -2.91 -0.02 14.61
N PRO A 423 -2.36 0.46 13.48
CA PRO A 423 -3.07 0.45 12.20
C PRO A 423 -3.48 -0.98 11.81
N VAL A 424 -4.72 -1.17 11.35
CA VAL A 424 -5.24 -2.47 10.91
C VAL A 424 -5.62 -2.38 9.44
N ALA A 425 -4.86 -3.07 8.58
CA ALA A 425 -5.14 -3.18 7.16
C ALA A 425 -6.11 -4.33 6.91
N SER A 426 -7.35 -4.00 6.54
CA SER A 426 -8.38 -4.97 6.19
C SER A 426 -8.38 -5.21 4.69
N ILE A 427 -7.60 -6.20 4.25
CA ILE A 427 -7.54 -6.64 2.86
C ILE A 427 -8.77 -7.53 2.62
N MET A 428 -9.74 -7.04 1.84
CA MET A 428 -10.99 -7.77 1.64
C MET A 428 -10.81 -8.85 0.55
N LEU A 429 -11.32 -10.06 0.82
CA LEU A 429 -11.16 -11.26 -0.03
C LEU A 429 -12.43 -11.62 -0.82
N GLY A 430 -13.43 -10.75 -0.81
CA GLY A 430 -14.72 -10.94 -1.46
C GLY A 430 -15.78 -9.99 -0.89
N GLU A 431 -16.98 -10.07 -1.46
CA GLU A 431 -18.07 -9.13 -1.24
C GLU A 431 -19.33 -9.81 -0.76
N LYS A 432 -20.12 -9.08 0.02
CA LYS A 432 -21.49 -9.46 0.32
C LYS A 432 -22.38 -9.20 -0.89
N GLY A 433 -23.32 -10.10 -1.16
CA GLY A 433 -24.33 -9.89 -2.19
C GLY A 433 -25.27 -8.74 -1.82
N PHE A 434 -26.06 -8.28 -2.78
CA PHE A 434 -27.00 -7.17 -2.61
C PHE A 434 -28.34 -7.54 -3.22
N ALA A 435 -29.43 -7.34 -2.48
CA ALA A 435 -30.78 -7.38 -3.03
C ALA A 435 -31.73 -6.49 -2.24
N THR A 436 -32.60 -5.78 -2.93
CA THR A 436 -33.79 -5.15 -2.33
C THR A 436 -35.02 -5.98 -2.68
N VAL A 437 -35.74 -6.41 -1.66
CA VAL A 437 -37.01 -7.15 -1.78
C VAL A 437 -38.15 -6.14 -1.64
N ALA A 438 -39.03 -6.12 -2.65
CA ALA A 438 -40.28 -5.40 -2.61
C ALA A 438 -41.38 -6.28 -2.00
N LEU A 439 -42.04 -5.74 -0.98
CA LEU A 439 -43.22 -6.31 -0.34
C LEU A 439 -44.42 -5.44 -0.71
N SER A 440 -45.50 -6.00 -1.25
CA SER A 440 -46.70 -5.23 -1.58
C SER A 440 -48.00 -6.01 -1.33
N THR A 441 -49.10 -5.30 -1.12
CA THR A 441 -50.43 -5.90 -0.88
C THR A 441 -51.54 -4.95 -1.30
N ASP A 442 -52.58 -5.52 -1.93
CA ASP A 442 -53.79 -4.83 -2.34
C ASP A 442 -54.99 -5.21 -1.47
N ASP A 443 -55.89 -4.25 -1.25
CA ASP A 443 -57.06 -4.32 -0.37
C ASP A 443 -58.19 -3.44 -0.93
N ILE A 444 -59.43 -3.66 -0.48
CA ILE A 444 -60.62 -2.98 -1.01
C ILE A 444 -60.63 -1.49 -0.60
N GLY A 445 -59.94 -1.14 0.49
CA GLY A 445 -59.94 0.21 1.08
C GLY A 445 -61.29 0.57 1.72
N GLY A 446 -61.55 1.86 1.91
CA GLY A 446 -62.82 2.36 2.44
C GLY A 446 -62.69 3.45 3.51
N HIS A 447 -63.74 3.64 4.32
CA HIS A 447 -63.76 4.64 5.38
C HIS A 447 -63.21 4.06 6.70
N SER A 448 -62.31 4.79 7.36
CA SER A 448 -61.66 4.36 8.61
C SER A 448 -62.59 4.11 9.82
N SER A 449 -63.88 4.47 9.74
CA SER A 449 -64.86 4.21 10.80
C SER A 449 -65.38 2.77 10.82
N MET A 450 -65.17 2.00 9.74
CA MET A 450 -65.62 0.61 9.58
C MET A 450 -64.49 -0.28 9.05
N PRO A 451 -63.35 -0.39 9.77
CA PRO A 451 -62.17 -1.09 9.26
C PRO A 451 -62.34 -2.62 9.24
N PRO A 452 -61.74 -3.32 8.26
CA PRO A 452 -61.59 -4.76 8.31
C PRO A 452 -60.63 -5.18 9.44
N LYS A 453 -60.63 -6.47 9.81
CA LYS A 453 -59.75 -7.02 10.88
C LYS A 453 -58.25 -6.79 10.63
N GLN A 454 -57.84 -6.62 9.38
CA GLN A 454 -56.49 -6.28 8.94
C GLN A 454 -56.63 -5.38 7.71
N THR A 455 -55.87 -4.29 7.65
CA THR A 455 -55.75 -3.40 6.47
C THR A 455 -54.47 -3.68 5.70
N ALA A 456 -54.34 -3.17 4.47
CA ALA A 456 -53.10 -3.20 3.69
C ALA A 456 -51.85 -2.77 4.50
N VAL A 457 -51.88 -1.57 5.10
CA VAL A 457 -50.80 -1.06 5.96
C VAL A 457 -50.56 -1.98 7.17
N GLY A 458 -51.63 -2.46 7.80
CA GLY A 458 -51.55 -3.43 8.90
C GLY A 458 -51.11 -4.84 8.49
N ARG A 459 -50.94 -5.12 7.19
CA ARG A 459 -50.31 -6.35 6.67
C ARG A 459 -48.83 -6.11 6.42
N ILE A 460 -48.47 -5.07 5.65
CA ILE A 460 -47.07 -4.74 5.37
C ILE A 460 -46.29 -4.46 6.66
N ALA A 461 -46.86 -3.71 7.62
CA ALA A 461 -46.20 -3.46 8.90
C ALA A 461 -45.90 -4.75 9.70
N ARG A 462 -46.74 -5.79 9.59
CA ARG A 462 -46.49 -7.10 10.22
C ARG A 462 -45.51 -7.96 9.41
N ALA A 463 -45.52 -7.87 8.09
CA ALA A 463 -44.55 -8.54 7.24
C ALA A 463 -43.13 -7.99 7.51
N VAL A 464 -42.98 -6.66 7.55
CA VAL A 464 -41.74 -5.97 7.91
C VAL A 464 -41.27 -6.36 9.32
N ALA A 465 -42.16 -6.32 10.32
CA ALA A 465 -41.82 -6.73 11.69
C ALA A 465 -41.37 -8.20 11.75
N ALA A 466 -42.08 -9.12 11.09
CA ALA A 466 -41.72 -10.55 11.07
C ALA A 466 -40.32 -10.80 10.50
N LEU A 467 -39.91 -10.07 9.45
CA LEU A 467 -38.55 -10.15 8.89
C LEU A 467 -37.47 -9.61 9.84
N GLN A 468 -37.78 -8.59 10.65
CA GLN A 468 -36.85 -8.05 11.65
C GLN A 468 -36.76 -8.95 12.89
N ASP A 469 -37.88 -9.52 13.34
CA ASP A 469 -37.96 -10.47 14.46
C ASP A 469 -37.38 -11.85 14.09
N THR A 470 -37.36 -12.21 12.81
CA THR A 470 -36.86 -13.49 12.27
C THR A 470 -35.72 -13.27 11.26
N PRO A 471 -34.55 -12.74 11.70
CA PRO A 471 -33.43 -12.45 10.81
C PRO A 471 -32.73 -13.73 10.32
N MET A 472 -32.10 -13.65 9.14
CA MET A 472 -31.36 -14.74 8.47
C MET A 472 -30.33 -15.43 9.40
N PRO A 473 -30.01 -16.73 9.19
CA PRO A 473 -29.12 -17.47 10.09
C PRO A 473 -27.72 -16.86 10.29
N LEU A 474 -27.15 -17.10 11.47
CA LEU A 474 -25.78 -16.71 11.79
C LEU A 474 -24.76 -17.75 11.26
N ARG A 475 -23.66 -17.28 10.67
CA ARG A 475 -22.61 -18.13 10.11
C ARG A 475 -21.23 -17.51 10.31
N MET A 476 -20.28 -18.29 10.84
CA MET A 476 -18.85 -17.97 10.74
C MET A 476 -18.38 -18.35 9.34
N THR A 477 -18.01 -17.38 8.50
CA THR A 477 -17.40 -17.66 7.18
C THR A 477 -15.90 -17.97 7.34
N PRO A 478 -15.26 -18.63 6.36
CA PRO A 478 -13.81 -18.88 6.41
C PRO A 478 -12.98 -17.59 6.52
N VAL A 479 -13.42 -16.51 5.87
CA VAL A 479 -12.77 -15.20 5.90
C VAL A 479 -12.88 -14.55 7.28
N VAL A 480 -14.06 -14.58 7.92
CA VAL A 480 -14.23 -14.01 9.26
C VAL A 480 -13.52 -14.87 10.33
N LEU A 481 -13.44 -16.18 10.13
CA LEU A 481 -12.61 -17.07 10.96
C LEU A 481 -11.12 -16.69 10.87
N ASP A 482 -10.59 -16.53 9.66
CA ASP A 482 -9.21 -16.10 9.42
C ASP A 482 -8.94 -14.67 9.97
N MET A 483 -9.84 -13.72 9.75
CA MET A 483 -9.81 -12.38 10.36
C MET A 483 -9.67 -12.46 11.89
N THR A 484 -10.49 -13.28 12.59
CA THR A 484 -10.36 -13.42 14.05
C THR A 484 -9.00 -13.96 14.48
N LYS A 485 -8.43 -14.92 13.72
CA LYS A 485 -7.08 -15.45 13.98
C LYS A 485 -5.99 -14.42 13.75
N ARG A 486 -6.08 -13.60 12.70
CA ARG A 486 -5.11 -12.55 12.38
C ARG A 486 -5.11 -11.41 13.39
N LEU A 487 -6.26 -11.06 13.94
CA LEU A 487 -6.38 -10.03 14.98
C LEU A 487 -5.97 -10.53 16.38
N ALA A 488 -6.08 -11.83 16.67
CA ALA A 488 -5.84 -12.39 18.00
C ALA A 488 -4.47 -12.04 18.64
N PRO A 489 -3.31 -12.06 17.94
CA PRO A 489 -2.01 -11.71 18.52
C PRO A 489 -1.93 -10.27 19.03
N PHE A 490 -2.64 -9.35 18.38
CA PHE A 490 -2.62 -7.92 18.68
C PHE A 490 -3.57 -7.53 19.82
N MET A 491 -4.49 -8.41 20.21
CA MET A 491 -5.39 -8.17 21.35
C MET A 491 -4.75 -8.52 22.70
N THR A 492 -5.30 -7.99 23.78
CA THR A 492 -4.99 -8.41 25.16
C THR A 492 -5.78 -9.67 25.56
N GLU A 493 -5.40 -10.31 26.66
CA GLU A 493 -6.27 -11.31 27.29
C GLU A 493 -7.52 -10.65 27.92
N PRO A 494 -8.66 -11.37 28.03
CA PRO A 494 -8.90 -12.74 27.57
C PRO A 494 -9.27 -12.85 26.07
N ARG A 495 -9.32 -11.73 25.33
CA ARG A 495 -9.73 -11.72 23.92
C ARG A 495 -8.76 -12.48 23.02
N ARG A 496 -7.45 -12.35 23.26
CA ARG A 496 -6.38 -13.10 22.57
C ARG A 496 -6.60 -14.61 22.62
N THR A 497 -6.75 -15.20 23.81
CA THR A 497 -6.99 -16.65 23.94
C THR A 497 -8.32 -17.07 23.32
N LEU A 498 -9.38 -16.24 23.42
CA LEU A 498 -10.67 -16.51 22.79
C LEU A 498 -10.58 -16.58 21.25
N LEU A 499 -10.03 -15.54 20.61
CA LEU A 499 -9.95 -15.48 19.15
C LEU A 499 -8.87 -16.44 18.59
N GLY A 500 -7.76 -16.64 19.31
CA GLY A 500 -6.77 -17.68 18.98
C GLY A 500 -7.34 -19.11 19.05
N SER A 501 -8.50 -19.30 19.68
CA SER A 501 -9.23 -20.57 19.77
C SER A 501 -10.43 -20.66 18.80
N ALA A 502 -10.52 -19.78 17.79
CA ALA A 502 -11.71 -19.64 16.96
C ALA A 502 -12.15 -20.91 16.20
N ASP A 503 -11.23 -21.81 15.84
CA ASP A 503 -11.58 -23.12 15.24
C ASP A 503 -12.47 -23.99 16.15
N ARG A 504 -12.38 -23.79 17.48
CA ARG A 504 -13.14 -24.54 18.49
C ARG A 504 -14.29 -23.71 19.07
N LEU A 505 -14.12 -22.39 19.15
CA LEU A 505 -15.07 -21.47 19.77
C LEU A 505 -15.87 -20.63 18.76
N GLY A 506 -15.79 -20.95 17.46
CA GLY A 506 -16.41 -20.19 16.37
C GLY A 506 -17.87 -19.80 16.63
N ALA A 507 -18.73 -20.75 17.04
CA ALA A 507 -20.14 -20.47 17.35
C ALA A 507 -20.35 -19.52 18.54
N VAL A 508 -19.43 -19.51 19.52
CA VAL A 508 -19.44 -18.56 20.65
C VAL A 508 -19.01 -17.18 20.16
N ILE A 509 -17.95 -17.11 19.35
CA ILE A 509 -17.45 -15.86 18.77
C ILE A 509 -18.49 -15.23 17.84
N THR A 510 -19.15 -16.03 16.97
CA THR A 510 -20.29 -15.59 16.15
C THR A 510 -21.36 -14.91 17.00
N ARG A 511 -21.72 -15.48 18.16
CA ARG A 511 -22.73 -14.89 19.06
C ARG A 511 -22.22 -13.68 19.85
N ILE A 512 -20.91 -13.52 20.03
CA ILE A 512 -20.31 -12.30 20.59
C ILE A 512 -20.28 -11.18 19.54
N LEU A 513 -20.07 -11.51 18.27
CA LEU A 513 -20.08 -10.54 17.17
C LEU A 513 -21.47 -9.93 16.94
N THR A 514 -22.57 -10.58 17.33
CA THR A 514 -23.92 -9.97 17.32
C THR A 514 -24.17 -8.95 18.45
N SER A 515 -23.14 -8.46 19.14
CA SER A 515 -23.27 -7.45 20.20
C SER A 515 -23.24 -6.00 19.70
N ARG A 516 -22.82 -5.78 18.44
CA ARG A 516 -22.84 -4.49 17.75
C ARG A 516 -23.23 -4.67 16.27
N PRO A 517 -23.96 -3.72 15.64
CA PRO A 517 -24.36 -3.86 14.23
C PRO A 517 -23.20 -4.07 13.26
N GLN A 518 -22.08 -3.35 13.46
CA GLN A 518 -20.89 -3.43 12.62
C GLN A 518 -20.28 -4.85 12.60
N THR A 519 -20.24 -5.51 13.76
CA THR A 519 -19.70 -6.86 13.89
C THR A 519 -20.72 -7.95 13.54
N GLU A 520 -22.02 -7.68 13.69
CA GLU A 520 -23.07 -8.61 13.24
C GLU A 520 -23.11 -8.73 11.71
N ALA A 521 -22.89 -7.62 11.00
CA ALA A 521 -22.86 -7.59 9.54
C ALA A 521 -21.79 -8.53 8.93
N LEU A 522 -20.76 -8.91 9.69
CA LEU A 522 -19.72 -9.86 9.28
C LEU A 522 -20.22 -11.32 9.30
N VAL A 523 -21.19 -11.65 10.16
CA VAL A 523 -21.61 -13.04 10.45
C VAL A 523 -23.08 -13.34 10.15
N ARG A 524 -23.79 -12.41 9.49
CA ARG A 524 -25.18 -12.59 9.06
C ARG A 524 -25.44 -11.94 7.70
N THR A 525 -26.37 -12.50 6.93
CA THR A 525 -27.14 -11.69 5.97
C THR A 525 -27.96 -10.67 6.75
N THR A 526 -27.74 -9.38 6.50
CA THR A 526 -28.44 -8.30 7.23
C THR A 526 -29.79 -8.01 6.60
N THR A 527 -30.75 -7.53 7.40
CA THR A 527 -32.11 -7.23 6.96
C THR A 527 -32.47 -5.80 7.39
N ALA A 528 -32.66 -4.91 6.42
CA ALA A 528 -32.89 -3.49 6.67
C ALA A 528 -34.13 -2.98 5.90
N PRO A 529 -35.31 -2.88 6.54
CA PRO A 529 -36.45 -2.16 5.98
C PRO A 529 -36.12 -0.68 5.84
N THR A 530 -36.06 -0.16 4.62
CA THR A 530 -35.66 1.23 4.32
C THR A 530 -36.85 2.12 3.97
N VAL A 531 -37.89 1.56 3.35
CA VAL A 531 -39.08 2.31 2.89
C VAL A 531 -40.34 1.55 3.30
N ILE A 532 -41.37 2.27 3.73
CA ILE A 532 -42.75 1.78 3.85
C ILE A 532 -43.71 2.87 3.38
N ARG A 533 -44.67 2.54 2.50
CA ARG A 533 -45.66 3.50 1.95
C ARG A 533 -47.07 2.91 2.03
N GLY A 534 -48.05 3.78 2.25
CA GLY A 534 -49.47 3.41 2.25
C GLY A 534 -50.37 4.43 2.96
N GLY A 535 -51.44 4.85 2.30
CA GLY A 535 -52.36 5.88 2.82
C GLY A 535 -52.09 7.28 2.27
N VAL A 536 -53.15 8.07 2.11
CA VAL A 536 -53.09 9.46 1.63
C VAL A 536 -53.86 10.45 2.53
N LYS A 537 -54.79 9.96 3.36
CA LYS A 537 -55.58 10.75 4.31
C LYS A 537 -55.95 9.89 5.52
N ALA A 538 -55.87 10.44 6.73
CA ALA A 538 -56.09 9.70 7.98
C ALA A 538 -57.49 9.07 8.15
N ASN A 539 -58.50 9.51 7.38
CA ASN A 539 -59.86 8.97 7.41
C ASN A 539 -60.16 7.94 6.29
N VAL A 540 -59.19 7.65 5.42
CA VAL A 540 -59.33 6.74 4.27
C VAL A 540 -58.41 5.55 4.46
N LEU A 541 -58.97 4.34 4.40
CA LEU A 541 -58.21 3.10 4.37
C LEU A 541 -57.60 2.93 2.95
N PRO A 542 -56.28 2.82 2.81
CA PRO A 542 -55.66 2.66 1.51
C PRO A 542 -56.00 1.31 0.87
N GLN A 543 -56.05 1.33 -0.46
CA GLN A 543 -56.19 0.13 -1.29
C GLN A 543 -54.86 -0.57 -1.56
N HIS A 544 -53.73 0.12 -1.35
CA HIS A 544 -52.39 -0.42 -1.58
C HIS A 544 -51.46 -0.04 -0.42
N ALA A 545 -50.54 -0.94 -0.07
CA ALA A 545 -49.39 -0.64 0.77
C ALA A 545 -48.18 -1.46 0.32
N GLU A 546 -46.99 -0.86 0.47
CA GLU A 546 -45.71 -1.44 0.05
C GLU A 546 -44.60 -1.17 1.07
N ALA A 547 -43.54 -1.98 1.02
CA ALA A 547 -42.28 -1.73 1.70
C ALA A 547 -41.09 -2.25 0.88
N LEU A 548 -39.93 -1.60 1.03
CA LEU A 548 -38.66 -2.05 0.49
C LEU A 548 -37.77 -2.51 1.65
N VAL A 549 -37.23 -3.73 1.53
CA VAL A 549 -36.33 -4.33 2.52
C VAL A 549 -35.03 -4.69 1.82
N ASN A 550 -33.95 -4.03 2.21
CA ASN A 550 -32.61 -4.26 1.68
C ASN A 550 -31.88 -5.37 2.46
N PHE A 551 -31.10 -6.17 1.73
CA PHE A 551 -30.29 -7.25 2.27
C PHE A 551 -28.86 -7.15 1.75
N ARG A 552 -27.87 -7.18 2.66
CA ARG A 552 -26.46 -7.45 2.34
C ARG A 552 -26.18 -8.92 2.65
N ILE A 553 -26.07 -9.73 1.60
CA ILE A 553 -26.11 -11.20 1.61
C ILE A 553 -24.75 -11.77 1.97
N LEU A 554 -24.69 -12.66 2.96
CA LEU A 554 -23.47 -13.33 3.41
C LEU A 554 -23.16 -14.54 2.52
N GLN A 555 -21.89 -14.87 2.34
CA GLN A 555 -21.46 -16.00 1.52
C GLN A 555 -22.06 -17.32 2.03
N GLY A 556 -22.58 -18.12 1.11
CA GLY A 556 -23.35 -19.34 1.39
C GLY A 556 -24.87 -19.11 1.54
N ASP A 557 -25.33 -17.86 1.57
CA ASP A 557 -26.72 -17.51 1.23
C ASP A 557 -26.78 -17.04 -0.24
N THR A 558 -27.98 -16.94 -0.81
CA THR A 558 -28.21 -16.44 -2.18
C THR A 558 -29.40 -15.49 -2.25
N VAL A 559 -29.57 -14.77 -3.36
CA VAL A 559 -30.74 -13.90 -3.61
C VAL A 559 -32.04 -14.70 -3.57
N ASP A 560 -32.07 -15.88 -4.20
CA ASP A 560 -33.23 -16.79 -4.13
C ASP A 560 -33.47 -17.33 -2.70
N GLY A 561 -32.41 -17.57 -1.92
CA GLY A 561 -32.51 -17.95 -0.52
C GLY A 561 -33.13 -16.86 0.35
N VAL A 562 -32.79 -15.59 0.11
CA VAL A 562 -33.42 -14.42 0.75
C VAL A 562 -34.89 -14.31 0.36
N LEU A 563 -35.26 -14.52 -0.91
CA LEU A 563 -36.66 -14.53 -1.36
C LEU A 563 -37.48 -15.67 -0.74
N ALA A 564 -36.88 -16.86 -0.57
CA ALA A 564 -37.51 -17.98 0.12
C ALA A 564 -37.75 -17.66 1.60
N HIS A 565 -36.70 -17.22 2.33
CA HIS A 565 -36.81 -16.79 3.73
C HIS A 565 -37.88 -15.72 3.91
N CYS A 566 -37.97 -14.74 3.01
CA CYS A 566 -39.00 -13.72 3.09
C CYS A 566 -40.42 -14.28 2.99
N ARG A 567 -40.66 -15.25 2.09
CA ARG A 567 -41.99 -15.87 1.92
C ARG A 567 -42.34 -16.73 3.13
N ASP A 568 -41.41 -17.55 3.59
CA ASP A 568 -41.60 -18.48 4.71
C ASP A 568 -41.85 -17.75 6.05
N VAL A 569 -41.18 -16.61 6.28
CA VAL A 569 -41.35 -15.78 7.48
C VAL A 569 -42.63 -14.94 7.44
N ILE A 570 -43.02 -14.42 6.27
CA ILE A 570 -44.23 -13.57 6.16
C ILE A 570 -45.52 -14.40 6.24
N ALA A 571 -45.54 -15.60 5.64
CA ALA A 571 -46.62 -16.59 5.74
C ALA A 571 -48.05 -16.05 5.52
N ASP A 572 -48.21 -15.06 4.62
CA ASP A 572 -49.49 -14.44 4.27
C ASP A 572 -49.54 -14.23 2.75
N ASP A 573 -50.21 -15.14 2.02
CA ASP A 573 -50.28 -15.20 0.54
C ASP A 573 -50.81 -13.91 -0.14
N ARG A 574 -51.32 -12.96 0.65
CA ARG A 574 -51.75 -11.63 0.19
C ARG A 574 -50.61 -10.60 0.15
N VAL A 575 -49.42 -10.94 0.64
CA VAL A 575 -48.19 -10.15 0.47
C VAL A 575 -47.43 -10.72 -0.72
N THR A 576 -47.34 -9.92 -1.79
CA THR A 576 -46.42 -10.21 -2.89
C THR A 576 -44.99 -9.98 -2.43
N VAL A 577 -44.12 -10.97 -2.67
CA VAL A 577 -42.69 -10.95 -2.32
C VAL A 577 -41.86 -11.14 -3.59
N GLN A 578 -41.29 -10.05 -4.09
CA GLN A 578 -40.52 -10.00 -5.35
C GLN A 578 -39.23 -9.19 -5.15
N LEU A 579 -38.30 -9.27 -6.10
CA LEU A 579 -37.17 -8.33 -6.14
C LEU A 579 -37.67 -6.97 -6.62
N ALA A 580 -37.14 -5.90 -6.04
CA ALA A 580 -37.30 -4.57 -6.60
C ALA A 580 -36.53 -4.45 -7.94
N PRO A 581 -36.89 -3.48 -8.81
CA PRO A 581 -36.02 -3.02 -9.88
C PRO A 581 -34.69 -2.45 -9.34
N GLY A 582 -33.69 -2.33 -10.21
CA GLY A 582 -32.36 -1.81 -9.88
C GLY A 582 -31.32 -2.90 -9.55
N MET A 583 -30.17 -2.47 -9.04
CA MET A 583 -28.98 -3.27 -8.76
C MET A 583 -29.29 -4.51 -7.89
N ARG A 584 -28.70 -5.65 -8.25
CA ARG A 584 -28.64 -6.86 -7.42
C ARG A 584 -27.38 -7.67 -7.72
N ALA A 585 -26.80 -8.31 -6.71
CA ALA A 585 -25.63 -9.15 -6.83
C ALA A 585 -25.74 -10.38 -5.91
N GLU A 586 -25.30 -11.55 -6.39
CA GLU A 586 -24.97 -12.66 -5.50
C GLU A 586 -23.65 -12.37 -4.76
N PRO A 587 -23.38 -12.96 -3.58
CA PRO A 587 -22.09 -12.81 -2.92
C PRO A 587 -20.94 -13.27 -3.81
N SER A 588 -19.81 -12.55 -3.81
CA SER A 588 -18.72 -12.88 -4.71
C SER A 588 -18.09 -14.25 -4.40
N PRO A 589 -17.41 -14.88 -5.37
CA PRO A 589 -16.39 -15.88 -5.08
C PRO A 589 -15.39 -15.34 -4.05
N LEU A 590 -14.83 -16.23 -3.23
CA LEU A 590 -13.86 -15.89 -2.19
C LEU A 590 -12.44 -16.24 -2.64
N THR A 591 -11.54 -15.26 -2.56
CA THR A 591 -10.10 -15.47 -2.69
C THR A 591 -9.56 -16.15 -1.43
N SER A 592 -8.54 -16.99 -1.54
CA SER A 592 -7.87 -17.56 -0.38
C SER A 592 -6.94 -16.53 0.28
N SER A 593 -6.83 -16.56 1.61
CA SER A 593 -5.78 -15.81 2.33
C SER A 593 -4.37 -16.39 2.14
N ASP A 594 -4.26 -17.52 1.44
CA ASP A 594 -3.00 -18.14 1.02
C ASP A 594 -2.68 -17.82 -0.47
N ASP A 595 -3.49 -17.00 -1.13
CA ASP A 595 -3.30 -16.64 -2.53
C ASP A 595 -2.07 -15.70 -2.71
N PRO A 596 -1.30 -15.85 -3.80
CA PRO A 596 -0.19 -14.93 -4.12
C PRO A 596 -0.60 -13.45 -4.16
N ALA A 597 -1.82 -13.11 -4.61
CA ALA A 597 -2.30 -11.73 -4.67
C ALA A 597 -2.49 -11.12 -3.27
N PHE A 598 -3.09 -11.87 -2.34
CA PHE A 598 -3.20 -11.45 -0.94
C PHE A 598 -1.80 -11.30 -0.31
N THR A 599 -0.89 -12.24 -0.59
CA THR A 599 0.48 -12.21 -0.08
C THR A 599 1.24 -10.97 -0.56
N LEU A 600 1.17 -10.67 -1.87
CA LEU A 600 1.78 -9.51 -2.50
C LEU A 600 1.29 -8.18 -1.89
N VAL A 601 -0.04 -8.00 -1.79
CA VAL A 601 -0.64 -6.80 -1.17
C VAL A 601 -0.23 -6.70 0.30
N ALA A 602 -0.29 -7.81 1.05
CA ALA A 602 0.10 -7.84 2.47
C ALA A 602 1.59 -7.53 2.70
N GLU A 603 2.49 -7.88 1.78
CA GLU A 603 3.91 -7.51 1.84
C GLU A 603 4.08 -6.01 1.62
N ILE A 604 3.56 -5.45 0.53
CA ILE A 604 3.69 -4.02 0.21
C ILE A 604 3.10 -3.14 1.32
N VAL A 605 1.98 -3.54 1.93
CA VAL A 605 1.38 -2.81 3.06
C VAL A 605 2.28 -2.81 4.30
N ARG A 606 3.02 -3.88 4.58
CA ARG A 606 4.01 -3.90 5.68
C ARG A 606 5.25 -3.08 5.37
N ASP A 607 5.67 -3.06 4.10
CA ASP A 607 6.81 -2.25 3.64
C ASP A 607 6.50 -0.74 3.74
N LEU A 608 5.23 -0.33 3.54
CA LEU A 608 4.78 1.06 3.56
C LEU A 608 4.20 1.55 4.91
N ILE A 609 3.77 0.66 5.80
CA ILE A 609 3.13 1.01 7.08
C ILE A 609 3.76 0.20 8.22
N PRO A 610 4.71 0.79 8.98
CA PRO A 610 5.26 0.17 10.17
C PRO A 610 4.20 -0.26 11.20
N ASP A 611 4.46 -1.37 11.89
CA ASP A 611 3.61 -1.97 12.93
C ASP A 611 2.17 -2.33 12.51
N VAL A 612 1.85 -2.34 11.22
CA VAL A 612 0.51 -2.66 10.70
C VAL A 612 0.08 -4.11 10.99
N ALA A 613 -1.13 -4.27 11.51
CA ALA A 613 -1.81 -5.55 11.60
C ALA A 613 -2.51 -5.85 10.27
N ILE A 614 -1.99 -6.81 9.49
CA ILE A 614 -2.69 -7.32 8.30
C ILE A 614 -3.80 -8.27 8.73
N THR A 615 -5.04 -7.96 8.38
CA THR A 615 -6.20 -8.83 8.53
C THR A 615 -6.94 -9.02 7.21
N THR A 616 -7.80 -10.03 7.16
CA THR A 616 -8.74 -10.28 6.06
C THR A 616 -10.11 -9.74 6.40
N GLY A 617 -10.98 -9.61 5.40
CA GLY A 617 -12.37 -9.19 5.58
C GLY A 617 -13.22 -9.35 4.33
N LEU A 618 -14.43 -8.80 4.39
CA LEU A 618 -15.40 -8.80 3.30
C LEU A 618 -15.87 -7.37 3.06
N VAL A 619 -16.02 -6.97 1.80
CA VAL A 619 -16.69 -5.70 1.45
C VAL A 619 -18.16 -5.81 1.90
N PRO A 620 -18.68 -4.89 2.72
CA PRO A 620 -20.09 -4.93 3.16
C PRO A 620 -21.08 -4.53 2.06
N GLY A 621 -20.61 -3.69 1.12
CA GLY A 621 -21.26 -3.36 -0.14
C GLY A 621 -20.83 -4.27 -1.29
N ALA A 622 -20.92 -3.75 -2.51
CA ALA A 622 -20.36 -4.34 -3.72
C ALA A 622 -19.74 -3.21 -4.55
N THR A 623 -18.60 -3.48 -5.18
CA THR A 623 -17.79 -2.57 -6.01
C THR A 623 -17.83 -3.01 -7.48
N ASP A 624 -17.21 -2.26 -8.40
CA ASP A 624 -17.21 -2.57 -9.84
C ASP A 624 -16.63 -3.96 -10.18
N ALA A 625 -15.73 -4.49 -9.34
CA ALA A 625 -15.24 -5.88 -9.41
C ALA A 625 -16.36 -6.94 -9.44
N ARG A 626 -17.60 -6.63 -9.01
CA ARG A 626 -18.80 -7.49 -9.19
C ARG A 626 -18.93 -8.01 -10.63
N HIS A 627 -18.61 -7.14 -11.60
CA HIS A 627 -18.70 -7.42 -13.03
C HIS A 627 -17.60 -8.35 -13.54
N TYR A 628 -16.54 -8.59 -12.76
CA TYR A 628 -15.33 -9.31 -13.19
C TYR A 628 -15.14 -10.67 -12.49
N ASN A 629 -16.16 -11.16 -11.77
CA ASN A 629 -16.12 -12.41 -11.00
C ASN A 629 -15.83 -13.69 -11.84
N ASP A 630 -16.05 -13.69 -13.16
CA ASP A 630 -15.67 -14.77 -14.10
C ASP A 630 -14.45 -14.41 -14.97
N VAL A 631 -13.83 -13.25 -14.74
CA VAL A 631 -12.76 -12.65 -15.54
C VAL A 631 -11.40 -12.73 -14.83
N ALA A 632 -11.30 -12.36 -13.55
CA ALA A 632 -10.07 -12.58 -12.78
C ALA A 632 -10.10 -13.94 -12.06
N LYS A 633 -8.93 -14.53 -11.76
CA LYS A 633 -8.86 -15.80 -11.00
C LYS A 633 -8.94 -15.54 -9.49
N ALA A 634 -8.31 -14.45 -9.03
CA ALA A 634 -8.39 -13.93 -7.68
C ALA A 634 -8.91 -12.49 -7.67
N ARG A 635 -9.56 -12.11 -6.58
CA ARG A 635 -10.06 -10.76 -6.27
C ARG A 635 -9.44 -10.29 -4.96
N ILE A 636 -8.89 -9.09 -4.95
CA ILE A 636 -8.57 -8.35 -3.73
C ILE A 636 -9.31 -7.01 -3.78
N ASN A 637 -9.80 -6.56 -2.63
CA ASN A 637 -10.49 -5.28 -2.48
C ASN A 637 -9.76 -4.50 -1.35
N PHE A 638 -8.90 -3.53 -1.72
CA PHE A 638 -8.01 -2.81 -0.80
C PHE A 638 -7.37 -1.51 -1.36
N ALA A 639 -7.34 -0.46 -0.54
CA ALA A 639 -6.61 0.79 -0.72
C ALA A 639 -5.80 1.14 0.56
N PRO A 640 -4.50 1.49 0.48
CA PRO A 640 -3.61 1.74 1.63
C PRO A 640 -3.79 3.11 2.32
N ILE A 641 -4.98 3.72 2.26
CA ILE A 641 -5.29 4.92 3.04
C ILE A 641 -5.42 4.58 4.53
N ILE A 642 -4.90 5.45 5.41
CA ILE A 642 -5.07 5.34 6.86
C ILE A 642 -6.21 6.28 7.26
N VAL A 643 -7.29 5.71 7.79
CA VAL A 643 -8.54 6.41 8.12
C VAL A 643 -8.99 6.13 9.56
N ASP A 644 -9.68 7.09 10.18
CA ASP A 644 -10.40 6.89 11.44
C ASP A 644 -11.91 6.68 11.24
N GLN A 645 -12.68 6.57 12.33
CA GLN A 645 -14.13 6.39 12.28
C GLN A 645 -14.87 7.58 11.62
N ALA A 646 -14.37 8.80 11.80
CA ALA A 646 -14.96 10.00 11.20
C ALA A 646 -14.59 10.14 9.71
N ASP A 647 -13.44 9.61 9.28
CA ASP A 647 -13.09 9.49 7.86
C ASP A 647 -13.98 8.45 7.14
N LEU A 648 -14.27 7.32 7.78
CA LEU A 648 -15.24 6.34 7.25
C LEU A 648 -16.66 6.94 7.13
N GLU A 649 -17.02 7.90 7.98
CA GLU A 649 -18.28 8.65 7.91
C GLU A 649 -18.27 9.81 6.89
N ARG A 650 -17.13 10.08 6.23
CA ARG A 650 -17.00 11.04 5.13
C ARG A 650 -17.20 10.42 3.74
N ILE A 651 -17.02 9.10 3.62
CA ILE A 651 -17.35 8.32 2.42
C ILE A 651 -18.85 8.48 2.12
N HIS A 652 -19.19 8.96 0.91
CA HIS A 652 -20.52 9.46 0.49
C HIS A 652 -21.08 10.64 1.33
N GLY A 653 -20.48 10.94 2.49
CA GLY A 653 -20.87 11.99 3.42
C GLY A 653 -20.45 13.41 2.99
N ALA A 654 -20.54 14.34 3.94
CA ALA A 654 -20.11 15.73 3.77
C ALA A 654 -18.73 15.97 4.40
N ASN A 655 -17.95 16.90 3.83
CA ASN A 655 -16.54 17.14 4.18
C ASN A 655 -15.61 15.98 3.80
N GLU A 656 -15.89 15.33 2.66
CA GLU A 656 -14.98 14.36 2.06
C GLU A 656 -13.66 15.04 1.65
N ARG A 657 -12.56 14.36 1.98
CA ARG A 657 -11.18 14.82 1.81
C ARG A 657 -10.21 13.66 1.98
N ILE A 658 -9.06 13.73 1.33
CA ILE A 658 -7.93 12.81 1.56
C ILE A 658 -6.75 13.62 2.09
N SER A 659 -6.00 13.07 3.05
CA SER A 659 -4.76 13.73 3.48
C SER A 659 -3.69 13.61 2.39
N ARG A 660 -2.81 14.60 2.30
CA ARG A 660 -1.66 14.60 1.38
C ARG A 660 -0.83 13.32 1.56
N GLU A 661 -0.59 12.89 2.81
CA GLU A 661 0.08 11.62 3.11
C GLU A 661 -0.68 10.40 2.58
N ASN A 662 -2.00 10.33 2.73
CA ASN A 662 -2.80 9.21 2.24
C ASN A 662 -2.73 9.11 0.71
N TYR A 663 -2.85 10.22 -0.02
CA TYR A 663 -2.73 10.24 -1.47
C TYR A 663 -1.31 9.84 -1.93
N GLY A 664 -0.26 10.35 -1.27
CA GLY A 664 1.12 9.90 -1.51
C GLY A 664 1.33 8.41 -1.22
N ARG A 665 0.62 7.83 -0.24
CA ARG A 665 0.71 6.40 0.08
C ARG A 665 -0.01 5.51 -0.94
N LEU A 666 -1.10 5.99 -1.58
CA LEU A 666 -1.70 5.33 -2.73
C LEU A 666 -0.66 5.18 -3.85
N ILE A 667 -0.10 6.30 -4.31
CA ILE A 667 0.89 6.36 -5.40
C ILE A 667 2.09 5.44 -5.10
N ARG A 668 2.63 5.48 -3.86
CA ARG A 668 3.75 4.61 -3.46
C ARG A 668 3.38 3.13 -3.51
N PHE A 669 2.19 2.72 -3.07
CA PHE A 669 1.72 1.35 -3.13
C PHE A 669 1.49 0.87 -4.56
N ASP A 670 0.81 1.69 -5.36
CA ASP A 670 0.50 1.39 -6.76
C ASP A 670 1.81 1.17 -7.55
N ARG A 671 2.83 2.01 -7.28
CA ARG A 671 4.17 1.82 -7.83
C ARG A 671 4.88 0.55 -7.32
N HIS A 672 4.83 0.26 -6.02
CA HIS A 672 5.40 -0.98 -5.47
C HIS A 672 4.72 -2.26 -6.01
N LEU A 673 3.47 -2.15 -6.47
CA LEU A 673 2.76 -3.24 -7.13
C LEU A 673 3.21 -3.38 -8.60
N ILE A 674 3.33 -2.27 -9.34
CA ILE A 674 3.86 -2.21 -10.71
C ILE A 674 5.29 -2.80 -10.79
N ASP A 675 6.16 -2.47 -9.83
CA ASP A 675 7.54 -2.97 -9.79
C ASP A 675 7.65 -4.49 -9.50
N ARG A 676 6.54 -5.19 -9.21
CA ARG A 676 6.50 -6.61 -8.82
C ARG A 676 5.76 -7.54 -9.81
N ILE A 677 5.28 -7.07 -10.98
CA ILE A 677 4.39 -7.84 -11.91
C ILE A 677 4.87 -7.96 -13.38
#